data_AF-A0A366LRA7-F1
#
_entry.id   AF-A0A366LRA7-F1
#
_cell.length_a   1.000
_cell.length_b   1.000
_cell.length_c   1.000
_cell.angle_alpha   90.00
_cell.angle_beta   90.00
_cell.angle_gamma   90.00
#
_symmetry.space_group_name_H-M   'P 1'
#
loop_
_entity.id
_entity.type
_entity.pdbx_description
1 polymer ?
#
loop_
_entity_poly.entity_id
_entity_poly.type
_entity_poly.pdbx_seq_one_letter_code
_entity_poly.pdbx_strand_id
1 'polypeptide(L)'
;MLLPVTFTTRLADQESLHDLTVATPAVRSALQYVAAYLSGPPPTSPAEAGRAMAIVGGYGSGKTHLAIRIKETAAEVPGAESKVLAIDASQRRFSYLYRNTILDMLGKADVRDLVTDYFSEVVASSLDEIQIFREVAAGLRERAIDPEKVVASLHLSAPALQADLKRRLRTEVEYAKFGRALALLATDEYADAVWEWLSGEPPGEELRALGVHDRISSDLDAYDALSVLTFLYSRKNRRVVLIIDEYEKLLGHPGEWNVSAVNAFEQLIKVFISVGGLLVFCGMPESLSKLPQSIHQRIGVARLDPFTPEETLELLSRRRRPGQPDVSLDIAGYIRSLSGGLPRMSLTLYRRAADLAEEEGSATITPAIVRSAVRRHYERAGLDYVAGTIRRLIEAGGWDFHAEVMLGENTTVDFWISRGEGGAGVAVLIGRSLLRAEDVDALRGQIEAVRVATPSAEVIVVVNGYVSATLQGEVSHLIGRQPLVFDESRFGADFRAVMHNAVRRLDRSERGYTLESLSRNLERLSLQQSATQSMLEALSGSVGSLQSSIAAPQSGHDEDTAAERLLPPRVAEHFDRALVAVSTLGGIDAELRAAFADPGSAGTRLRRRLASRELFEAVGVAILLRKLVETFRSRVADYIQNVQLASGHRPVVSRAQEEELRLICRTYEATAEALPLLRLESLALSAPAAGQSGPVELATRARRRSEAVGALSGLSQRVFDTVTAALRG
;
A
#
# COMPACT_ATOMS: atom_id res chain seq x y z
N MET A 1 4.43 -14.49 -40.94
CA MET A 1 3.40 -14.70 -39.90
C MET A 1 3.73 -13.82 -38.72
N LEU A 2 2.87 -12.83 -38.45
CA LEU A 2 3.01 -11.85 -37.37
C LEU A 2 2.54 -12.50 -36.06
N LEU A 3 3.47 -12.84 -35.17
CA LEU A 3 3.12 -13.10 -33.78
C LEU A 3 2.91 -11.75 -33.07
N PRO A 4 1.73 -11.48 -32.48
CA PRO A 4 1.56 -10.37 -31.57
C PRO A 4 2.31 -10.70 -30.28
N VAL A 5 3.57 -10.30 -30.18
CA VAL A 5 4.38 -10.53 -28.98
C VAL A 5 3.88 -9.61 -27.87
N THR A 6 3.21 -10.19 -26.89
CA THR A 6 2.80 -9.56 -25.65
C THR A 6 4.06 -9.16 -24.89
N PHE A 7 4.22 -7.87 -24.57
CA PHE A 7 5.39 -7.33 -23.82
C PHE A 7 5.39 -7.70 -22.32
N THR A 8 4.64 -8.73 -21.96
CA THR A 8 4.48 -9.26 -20.61
C THR A 8 5.05 -10.66 -20.63
N THR A 9 6.37 -10.78 -20.64
CA THR A 9 7.01 -12.06 -20.31
C THR A 9 6.57 -12.37 -18.88
N ARG A 10 5.70 -13.36 -18.72
CA ARG A 10 5.27 -13.80 -17.39
C ARG A 10 6.33 -14.76 -16.87
N LEU A 11 6.43 -14.90 -15.54
CA LEU A 11 7.27 -15.92 -14.91
C LEU A 11 7.00 -17.36 -15.41
N ALA A 12 5.82 -17.58 -16.00
CA ALA A 12 5.40 -18.83 -16.61
C ALA A 12 5.98 -19.10 -18.01
N ASP A 13 6.52 -18.09 -18.70
CA ASP A 13 7.04 -18.25 -20.06
C ASP A 13 8.38 -19.01 -20.05
N GLN A 14 8.62 -19.84 -21.08
CA GLN A 14 9.77 -20.76 -21.20
C GLN A 14 10.89 -20.27 -22.12
N GLU A 15 10.90 -19.00 -22.56
CA GLU A 15 12.00 -18.49 -23.40
C GLU A 15 13.30 -18.39 -22.59
N SER A 16 14.39 -19.03 -23.07
CA SER A 16 15.72 -18.88 -22.47
C SER A 16 16.22 -17.45 -22.64
N LEU A 17 16.53 -16.78 -21.52
CA LEU A 17 16.97 -15.38 -21.48
C LEU A 17 18.48 -15.23 -21.27
N HIS A 18 19.24 -16.33 -21.28
CA HIS A 18 20.68 -16.35 -21.03
C HIS A 18 21.42 -15.32 -21.90
N ASP A 19 21.23 -15.38 -23.20
CA ASP A 19 21.96 -14.54 -24.17
C ASP A 19 21.44 -13.10 -24.23
N LEU A 20 20.26 -12.86 -23.65
CA LEU A 20 19.56 -11.57 -23.68
C LEU A 20 19.78 -10.74 -22.40
N THR A 21 20.42 -11.32 -21.39
CA THR A 21 20.61 -10.67 -20.08
C THR A 21 21.89 -9.82 -20.06
N VAL A 22 21.74 -8.51 -19.86
CA VAL A 22 22.86 -7.59 -19.62
C VAL A 22 23.35 -7.72 -18.19
N ALA A 23 24.66 -7.90 -18.01
CA ALA A 23 25.27 -8.21 -16.72
C ALA A 23 25.55 -6.96 -15.88
N THR A 24 24.50 -6.25 -15.45
CA THR A 24 24.63 -5.08 -14.57
C THR A 24 25.16 -5.47 -13.18
N PRO A 25 25.71 -4.53 -12.38
CA PRO A 25 26.17 -4.84 -11.01
C PRO A 25 25.10 -5.52 -10.14
N ALA A 26 23.85 -5.07 -10.24
CA ALA A 26 22.73 -5.65 -9.52
C ALA A 26 22.39 -7.07 -9.97
N VAL A 27 22.40 -7.33 -11.28
CA VAL A 27 22.19 -8.66 -11.85
C VAL A 27 23.30 -9.61 -11.40
N ARG A 28 24.57 -9.19 -11.48
CA ARG A 28 25.72 -10.00 -11.02
C ARG A 28 25.62 -10.32 -9.54
N SER A 29 25.33 -9.32 -8.70
CA SER A 29 25.19 -9.52 -7.26
C SER A 29 24.02 -10.45 -6.91
N ALA A 30 22.89 -10.34 -7.62
CA ALA A 30 21.74 -11.20 -7.41
C ALA A 30 22.05 -12.66 -7.77
N LEU A 31 22.62 -12.89 -8.96
CA LEU A 31 22.99 -14.23 -9.42
C LEU A 31 24.07 -14.85 -8.54
N GLN A 32 25.08 -14.09 -8.10
CA GLN A 32 26.10 -14.58 -7.16
C GLN A 32 25.50 -14.99 -5.82
N TYR A 33 24.55 -14.22 -5.30
CA TYR A 33 23.89 -14.55 -4.03
C TYR A 33 23.05 -15.82 -4.11
N VAL A 34 22.34 -16.02 -5.24
CA VAL A 34 21.58 -17.24 -5.53
C VAL A 34 22.53 -18.44 -5.71
N ALA A 35 23.58 -18.29 -6.52
CA ALA A 35 24.59 -19.32 -6.75
C ALA A 35 25.27 -19.74 -5.43
N ALA A 36 25.59 -18.78 -4.55
CA ALA A 36 26.17 -19.05 -3.25
C ALA A 36 25.22 -19.81 -2.29
N TYR A 37 23.91 -19.78 -2.53
CA TYR A 37 22.95 -20.61 -1.82
C TYR A 37 22.89 -22.03 -2.42
N LEU A 38 22.81 -22.12 -3.74
CA LEU A 38 22.67 -23.39 -4.45
C LEU A 38 23.93 -24.27 -4.34
N SER A 39 25.11 -23.67 -4.48
CA SER A 39 26.41 -24.34 -4.39
C SER A 39 26.98 -24.41 -2.97
N GLY A 40 26.25 -23.89 -1.97
CA GLY A 40 26.69 -23.93 -0.58
C GLY A 40 26.75 -25.37 -0.05
N PRO A 41 27.65 -25.68 0.90
CA PRO A 41 27.70 -27.00 1.52
C PRO A 41 26.34 -27.34 2.16
N PRO A 42 26.01 -28.65 2.28
CA PRO A 42 24.82 -29.07 3.01
C PRO A 42 24.88 -28.46 4.42
N PRO A 43 23.86 -27.70 4.82
CA PRO A 43 23.89 -26.97 6.06
C PRO A 43 23.87 -27.93 7.25
N THR A 44 24.63 -27.63 8.30
CA THR A 44 24.60 -28.35 9.59
C THR A 44 23.29 -28.12 10.35
N SER A 45 22.59 -27.02 10.07
CA SER A 45 21.27 -26.68 10.60
C SER A 45 20.42 -25.97 9.54
N PRO A 46 19.13 -26.29 9.38
CA PRO A 46 18.23 -25.63 8.41
C PRO A 46 18.22 -24.11 8.52
N ALA A 47 18.30 -23.57 9.74
CA ALA A 47 18.25 -22.13 9.99
C ALA A 47 19.50 -21.35 9.54
N GLU A 48 20.63 -22.03 9.35
CA GLU A 48 21.88 -21.45 8.84
C GLU A 48 21.94 -21.46 7.30
N ALA A 49 21.01 -22.15 6.65
CA ALA A 49 21.01 -22.38 5.21
C ALA A 49 20.13 -21.41 4.43
N GLY A 50 19.01 -21.01 5.03
CA GLY A 50 17.96 -20.29 4.33
C GLY A 50 18.34 -18.86 4.04
N ARG A 51 17.86 -18.35 2.90
CA ARG A 51 18.16 -16.99 2.44
C ARG A 51 16.91 -16.35 1.87
N ALA A 52 16.86 -15.03 1.93
CA ALA A 52 15.85 -14.26 1.23
C ALA A 52 16.48 -13.10 0.46
N MET A 53 15.89 -12.74 -0.68
CA MET A 53 16.31 -11.62 -1.52
C MET A 53 15.11 -10.84 -2.03
N ALA A 54 15.18 -9.51 -1.94
CA ALA A 54 14.30 -8.60 -2.63
C ALA A 54 14.95 -8.08 -3.93
N ILE A 55 14.22 -8.15 -5.05
CA ILE A 55 14.56 -7.49 -6.31
C ILE A 55 13.66 -6.27 -6.44
N VAL A 56 14.26 -5.08 -6.40
CA VAL A 56 13.54 -3.81 -6.33
C VAL A 56 13.89 -2.92 -7.51
N GLY A 57 12.88 -2.30 -8.10
CA GLY A 57 13.07 -1.38 -9.21
C GLY A 57 11.75 -0.82 -9.74
N GLY A 58 11.83 0.25 -10.52
CA GLY A 58 10.67 0.91 -11.13
C GLY A 58 9.95 0.03 -12.17
N TYR A 59 8.85 0.55 -12.72
CA TYR A 59 8.17 -0.12 -13.82
C TYR A 59 9.10 -0.23 -15.04
N GLY A 60 9.20 -1.44 -15.62
CA GLY A 60 10.05 -1.67 -16.79
C GLY A 60 11.56 -1.73 -16.53
N SER A 61 12.00 -1.79 -15.27
CA SER A 61 13.42 -1.89 -14.88
C SER A 61 14.06 -3.27 -15.11
N GLY A 62 13.26 -4.29 -15.48
CA GLY A 62 13.75 -5.66 -15.70
C GLY A 62 13.65 -6.61 -14.50
N LYS A 63 12.81 -6.31 -13.50
CA LYS A 63 12.58 -7.19 -12.33
C LYS A 63 12.20 -8.62 -12.72
N THR A 64 11.12 -8.76 -13.49
CA THR A 64 10.63 -10.06 -13.99
C THR A 64 11.68 -10.77 -14.84
N HIS A 65 12.45 -10.04 -15.65
CA HIS A 65 13.55 -10.59 -16.44
C HIS A 65 14.63 -11.21 -15.54
N LEU A 66 15.05 -10.51 -14.48
CA LEU A 66 16.01 -11.05 -13.51
C LEU A 66 15.43 -12.25 -12.73
N ALA A 67 14.15 -12.21 -12.38
CA ALA A 67 13.47 -13.32 -11.72
C ALA A 67 13.46 -14.59 -12.58
N ILE A 68 13.18 -14.46 -13.88
CA ILE A 68 13.28 -15.58 -14.85
C ILE A 68 14.72 -16.06 -14.96
N ARG A 69 15.71 -15.15 -15.04
CA ARG A 69 17.13 -15.56 -15.09
C ARG A 69 17.57 -16.32 -13.83
N ILE A 70 17.06 -15.94 -12.66
CA ILE A 70 17.29 -16.67 -11.39
C ILE A 70 16.65 -18.06 -11.45
N LYS A 71 15.43 -18.17 -11.98
CA LYS A 71 14.74 -19.46 -12.18
C LYS A 71 15.56 -20.40 -13.06
N GLU A 72 16.06 -19.90 -14.20
CA GLU A 72 16.94 -20.66 -15.11
C GLU A 72 18.22 -21.09 -14.42
N THR A 73 18.92 -20.13 -13.78
CA THR A 73 20.17 -20.40 -13.07
C THR A 73 19.97 -21.46 -11.99
N ALA A 74 18.84 -21.42 -11.28
CA ALA A 74 18.52 -22.42 -10.27
C ALA A 74 18.24 -23.80 -10.84
N ALA A 75 17.64 -23.90 -12.04
CA ALA A 75 17.40 -25.17 -12.71
C ALA A 75 18.68 -25.77 -13.35
N GLU A 76 19.67 -24.95 -13.69
CA GLU A 76 20.89 -25.36 -14.42
C GLU A 76 22.02 -25.87 -13.52
N VAL A 77 21.98 -25.69 -12.18
CA VAL A 77 23.10 -26.08 -11.29
C VAL A 77 23.27 -27.61 -11.24
N PRO A 78 24.38 -28.16 -11.75
CA PRO A 78 24.60 -29.61 -11.77
C PRO A 78 24.80 -30.16 -10.35
N GLY A 79 24.10 -31.25 -10.01
CA GLY A 79 24.30 -32.00 -8.76
C GLY A 79 23.47 -31.55 -7.56
N ALA A 80 22.70 -30.46 -7.67
CA ALA A 80 21.69 -30.10 -6.68
C ALA A 80 20.31 -30.52 -7.19
N GLU A 81 19.63 -31.46 -6.53
CA GLU A 81 18.19 -31.68 -6.76
C GLU A 81 17.41 -30.46 -6.24
N SER A 82 17.34 -29.39 -7.04
CA SER A 82 16.66 -28.15 -6.65
C SER A 82 15.23 -28.08 -7.18
N LYS A 83 14.27 -27.79 -6.31
CA LYS A 83 12.88 -27.52 -6.70
C LYS A 83 12.67 -26.01 -6.77
N VAL A 84 12.38 -25.51 -7.98
CA VAL A 84 12.14 -24.09 -8.23
C VAL A 84 10.64 -23.86 -8.43
N LEU A 85 10.07 -22.97 -7.63
CA LEU A 85 8.67 -22.55 -7.65
C LEU A 85 8.63 -21.07 -8.04
N ALA A 86 7.98 -20.73 -9.14
CA ALA A 86 7.91 -19.35 -9.61
C ALA A 86 6.44 -18.93 -9.79
N ILE A 87 6.02 -17.91 -9.06
CA ILE A 87 4.63 -17.43 -9.05
C ILE A 87 4.54 -15.94 -9.33
N ASP A 88 3.53 -15.57 -10.12
CA ASP A 88 3.08 -14.18 -10.28
C ASP A 88 2.00 -13.92 -9.23
N ALA A 89 2.22 -12.91 -8.37
CA ALA A 89 1.26 -12.48 -7.36
C ALA A 89 0.04 -11.74 -7.95
N SER A 90 -0.47 -12.20 -9.10
CA SER A 90 -1.66 -11.67 -9.77
C SER A 90 -2.92 -11.65 -8.89
N GLN A 91 -2.95 -12.44 -7.81
CA GLN A 91 -4.10 -12.61 -6.91
C GLN A 91 -3.85 -12.02 -5.52
N ARG A 92 -4.92 -11.55 -4.87
CA ARG A 92 -4.85 -10.81 -3.58
C ARG A 92 -4.72 -11.69 -2.33
N ARG A 93 -4.79 -13.01 -2.45
CA ARG A 93 -4.73 -13.95 -1.32
C ARG A 93 -3.73 -15.06 -1.60
N PHE A 94 -2.82 -15.29 -0.67
CA PHE A 94 -1.79 -16.31 -0.81
C PHE A 94 -2.38 -17.72 -0.80
N SER A 95 -3.43 -17.95 0.00
CA SER A 95 -4.10 -19.25 0.07
C SER A 95 -4.64 -19.71 -1.27
N TYR A 96 -5.01 -18.79 -2.16
CA TYR A 96 -5.41 -19.12 -3.53
C TYR A 96 -4.20 -19.53 -4.40
N LEU A 97 -3.08 -18.79 -4.32
CA LEU A 97 -1.86 -19.11 -5.07
C LEU A 97 -1.27 -20.45 -4.63
N TYR A 98 -1.31 -20.72 -3.32
CA TYR A 98 -0.86 -22.00 -2.76
C TYR A 98 -1.61 -23.19 -3.37
N ARG A 99 -2.95 -23.15 -3.34
CA ARG A 99 -3.79 -24.27 -3.81
C ARG A 99 -3.74 -24.47 -5.32
N ASN A 100 -3.86 -23.38 -6.08
CA ASN A 100 -4.08 -23.45 -7.51
C ASN A 100 -2.80 -23.37 -8.35
N THR A 101 -1.67 -23.02 -7.74
CA THR A 101 -0.42 -22.82 -8.48
C THR A 101 0.74 -23.55 -7.83
N ILE A 102 0.96 -23.36 -6.53
CA ILE A 102 2.12 -23.98 -5.86
C ILE A 102 1.96 -25.50 -5.77
N LEU A 103 0.80 -26.00 -5.33
CA LEU A 103 0.58 -27.45 -5.23
C LEU A 103 0.60 -28.15 -6.59
N ASP A 104 0.08 -27.50 -7.63
CA ASP A 104 0.14 -28.01 -9.00
C ASP A 104 1.58 -28.11 -9.51
N MET A 105 2.41 -27.09 -9.26
CA MET A 105 3.85 -27.11 -9.60
C MET A 105 4.65 -28.14 -8.79
N LEU A 106 4.24 -28.41 -7.55
CA LEU A 106 4.85 -29.47 -6.75
C LEU A 106 4.44 -30.84 -7.28
N GLY A 107 3.16 -31.06 -7.54
CA GLY A 107 2.61 -32.33 -8.00
C GLY A 107 2.44 -33.36 -6.87
N LYS A 108 1.38 -34.17 -6.95
CA LYS A 108 1.08 -35.22 -5.96
C LYS A 108 2.20 -36.26 -5.86
N ALA A 109 2.71 -36.69 -7.02
CA ALA A 109 3.76 -37.70 -7.10
C ALA A 109 5.04 -37.23 -6.39
N ASP A 110 5.56 -36.04 -6.70
CA ASP A 110 6.79 -35.53 -6.09
C ASP A 110 6.68 -35.40 -4.56
N VAL A 111 5.54 -34.91 -4.05
CA VAL A 111 5.33 -34.78 -2.60
C VAL A 111 5.20 -36.15 -1.95
N ARG A 112 4.54 -37.11 -2.60
CA ARG A 112 4.47 -38.48 -2.11
C ARG A 112 5.84 -39.12 -2.08
N ASP A 113 6.61 -39.04 -3.16
CA ASP A 113 7.97 -39.58 -3.24
C ASP A 113 8.85 -39.01 -2.11
N LEU A 114 8.73 -37.71 -1.83
CA LEU A 114 9.45 -37.07 -0.74
C LEU A 114 9.08 -37.63 0.65
N VAL A 115 7.80 -37.91 0.89
CA VAL A 115 7.34 -38.55 2.13
C VAL A 115 7.80 -40.01 2.19
N THR A 116 7.72 -40.74 1.08
CA THR A 116 8.19 -42.12 0.97
C THR A 116 9.69 -42.21 1.27
N ASP A 117 10.50 -41.28 0.77
CA ASP A 117 11.92 -41.20 1.08
C ASP A 117 12.20 -40.98 2.57
N TYR A 118 11.32 -40.22 3.22
CA TYR A 118 11.36 -40.02 4.67
C TYR A 118 11.00 -41.31 5.40
N PHE A 119 9.99 -42.03 4.94
CA PHE A 119 9.64 -43.34 5.47
C PHE A 119 10.78 -44.35 5.29
N SER A 120 11.43 -44.40 4.12
CA SER A 120 12.61 -45.23 3.87
C SER A 120 13.72 -44.98 4.89
N GLU A 121 13.93 -43.73 5.30
CA GLU A 121 14.93 -43.38 6.31
C GLU A 121 14.55 -43.83 7.72
N VAL A 122 13.25 -43.78 8.08
CA VAL A 122 12.76 -44.36 9.33
C VAL A 122 12.99 -45.87 9.36
N VAL A 123 12.64 -46.56 8.26
CA VAL A 123 12.87 -48.01 8.11
C VAL A 123 14.36 -48.31 8.19
N ALA A 124 15.20 -47.59 7.45
CA ALA A 124 16.66 -47.76 7.51
C ALA A 124 17.23 -47.55 8.92
N SER A 125 16.74 -46.55 9.65
CA SER A 125 17.17 -46.30 11.03
C SER A 125 16.81 -47.46 11.97
N SER A 126 15.64 -48.07 11.78
CA SER A 126 15.22 -49.24 12.59
C SER A 126 16.03 -50.50 12.27
N LEU A 127 16.59 -50.58 11.05
CA LEU A 127 17.42 -51.70 10.59
C LEU A 127 18.91 -51.54 10.93
N ASP A 128 19.39 -50.30 11.12
CA ASP A 128 20.77 -49.99 11.50
C ASP A 128 21.20 -50.65 12.82
N GLU A 129 20.25 -50.88 13.73
CA GLU A 129 20.50 -51.57 15.00
C GLU A 129 20.87 -53.05 14.80
N ILE A 130 20.59 -53.61 13.61
CA ILE A 130 20.82 -55.02 13.27
C ILE A 130 21.91 -55.12 12.21
N GLN A 131 23.08 -55.62 12.60
CA GLN A 131 24.28 -55.66 11.76
C GLN A 131 24.10 -56.37 10.41
N ILE A 132 23.19 -57.36 10.33
CA ILE A 132 22.90 -58.14 9.11
C ILE A 132 22.16 -57.30 8.05
N PHE A 133 21.42 -56.26 8.45
CA PHE A 133 20.60 -55.45 7.54
C PHE A 133 21.25 -54.13 7.11
N ARG A 134 22.54 -53.91 7.40
CA ARG A 134 23.22 -52.66 7.00
C ARG A 134 23.20 -52.38 5.50
N GLU A 135 23.35 -53.41 4.67
CA GLU A 135 23.29 -53.24 3.21
C GLU A 135 21.87 -52.88 2.73
N VAL A 136 20.84 -53.44 3.37
CA VAL A 136 19.44 -53.09 3.10
C VAL A 136 19.15 -51.67 3.56
N ALA A 137 19.65 -51.27 4.74
CA ALA A 137 19.53 -49.91 5.25
C ALA A 137 20.28 -48.89 4.38
N ALA A 138 21.44 -49.24 3.81
CA ALA A 138 22.14 -48.42 2.83
C ALA A 138 21.33 -48.30 1.52
N GLY A 139 20.82 -49.42 0.98
CA GLY A 139 20.00 -49.42 -0.23
C GLY A 139 18.67 -48.65 -0.09
N LEU A 140 18.08 -48.62 1.12
CA LEU A 140 16.92 -47.78 1.43
C LEU A 140 17.25 -46.29 1.44
N ARG A 141 18.45 -45.90 1.89
CA ARG A 141 18.92 -44.49 1.87
C ARG A 141 19.27 -44.01 0.47
N GLU A 142 19.79 -44.91 -0.36
CA GLU A 142 20.15 -44.65 -1.75
C GLU A 142 18.96 -44.73 -2.71
N ARG A 143 17.73 -44.97 -2.22
CA ARG A 143 16.51 -45.22 -3.01
C ARG A 143 16.62 -46.40 -3.98
N ALA A 144 17.56 -47.31 -3.77
CA ALA A 144 17.71 -48.52 -4.58
C ALA A 144 16.67 -49.60 -4.21
N ILE A 145 16.10 -49.51 -3.00
CA ILE A 145 15.17 -50.47 -2.44
C ILE A 145 13.89 -49.78 -2.01
N ASP A 146 12.75 -50.40 -2.34
CA ASP A 146 11.42 -49.95 -1.94
C ASP A 146 11.15 -50.29 -0.46
N PRO A 147 10.82 -49.29 0.38
CA PRO A 147 10.59 -49.50 1.81
C PRO A 147 9.40 -50.40 2.10
N GLU A 148 8.34 -50.37 1.29
CA GLU A 148 7.15 -51.20 1.53
C GLU A 148 7.45 -52.67 1.34
N LYS A 149 8.25 -53.00 0.31
CA LYS A 149 8.71 -54.37 0.06
C LYS A 149 9.59 -54.90 1.18
N VAL A 150 10.43 -54.04 1.78
CA VAL A 150 11.27 -54.43 2.92
C VAL A 150 10.43 -54.69 4.16
N VAL A 151 9.46 -53.81 4.45
CA VAL A 151 8.53 -54.00 5.58
C VAL A 151 7.75 -55.29 5.44
N ALA A 152 7.22 -55.58 4.24
CA ALA A 152 6.50 -56.82 3.96
C ALA A 152 7.41 -58.06 4.07
N SER A 153 8.61 -58.02 3.47
CA SER A 153 9.52 -59.18 3.43
C SER A 153 10.11 -59.52 4.79
N LEU A 154 10.46 -58.50 5.58
CA LEU A 154 11.03 -58.66 6.92
C LEU A 154 9.97 -58.77 8.02
N HIS A 155 8.67 -58.76 7.66
CA HIS A 155 7.55 -58.82 8.60
C HIS A 155 7.64 -57.76 9.71
N LEU A 156 8.15 -56.58 9.37
CA LEU A 156 8.28 -55.48 10.32
C LEU A 156 6.89 -54.96 10.70
N SER A 157 6.74 -54.49 11.93
CA SER A 157 5.48 -53.91 12.39
C SER A 157 5.22 -52.58 11.68
N ALA A 158 4.44 -52.61 10.60
CA ALA A 158 4.00 -51.40 9.88
C ALA A 158 3.33 -50.37 10.81
N PRO A 159 2.50 -50.74 11.80
CA PRO A 159 1.97 -49.79 12.77
C PRO A 159 3.04 -49.09 13.63
N ALA A 160 4.10 -49.81 14.03
CA ALA A 160 5.19 -49.23 14.81
C ALA A 160 6.04 -48.26 13.98
N LEU A 161 6.37 -48.64 12.75
CA LEU A 161 7.12 -47.78 11.81
C LEU A 161 6.31 -46.53 11.42
N GLN A 162 5.01 -46.66 11.26
CA GLN A 162 4.09 -45.54 11.03
C GLN A 162 3.98 -44.64 12.26
N ALA A 163 3.97 -45.20 13.48
CA ALA A 163 4.03 -44.41 14.72
C ALA A 163 5.36 -43.64 14.83
N ASP A 164 6.46 -44.25 14.39
CA ASP A 164 7.79 -43.62 14.35
C ASP A 164 7.88 -42.51 13.32
N LEU A 165 7.35 -42.74 12.11
CA LEU A 165 7.23 -41.70 11.09
C LEU A 165 6.38 -40.54 11.59
N LYS A 166 5.20 -40.82 12.17
CA LYS A 166 4.33 -39.80 12.77
C LYS A 166 5.04 -39.04 13.89
N ARG A 167 5.81 -39.72 14.73
CA ARG A 167 6.57 -39.10 15.83
C ARG A 167 7.71 -38.23 15.31
N ARG A 168 8.48 -38.69 14.33
CA ARG A 168 9.56 -37.93 13.69
C ARG A 168 9.00 -36.71 12.97
N LEU A 169 8.01 -36.89 12.10
CA LEU A 169 7.35 -35.79 11.40
C LEU A 169 6.70 -34.81 12.39
N ARG A 170 6.10 -35.26 13.50
CA ARG A 170 5.56 -34.35 14.52
C ARG A 170 6.64 -33.59 15.31
N THR A 171 7.82 -34.17 15.47
CA THR A 171 8.94 -33.52 16.19
C THR A 171 9.67 -32.54 15.28
N GLU A 172 9.75 -32.86 14.00
CA GLU A 172 10.48 -32.08 12.99
C GLU A 172 9.61 -31.02 12.30
N VAL A 173 8.31 -31.26 12.20
CA VAL A 173 7.33 -30.30 11.68
C VAL A 173 6.63 -29.63 12.85
N GLU A 174 6.78 -28.30 12.98
CA GLU A 174 6.17 -27.50 14.07
C GLU A 174 4.64 -27.64 14.16
N TYR A 175 4.01 -28.17 13.12
CA TYR A 175 2.57 -28.29 12.97
C TYR A 175 2.09 -29.74 12.96
N ALA A 176 1.60 -30.21 14.12
CA ALA A 176 1.16 -31.59 14.32
C ALA A 176 0.09 -32.07 13.32
N LYS A 177 -0.76 -31.17 12.80
CA LYS A 177 -1.80 -31.51 11.81
C LYS A 177 -1.19 -31.97 10.47
N PHE A 178 -0.14 -31.28 10.00
CA PHE A 178 0.53 -31.62 8.74
C PHE A 178 1.39 -32.88 8.89
N GLY A 179 2.10 -33.05 10.00
CA GLY A 179 2.88 -34.27 10.24
C GLY A 179 2.02 -35.56 10.22
N ARG A 180 0.79 -35.49 10.73
CA ARG A 180 -0.18 -36.59 10.66
C ARG A 180 -0.65 -36.86 9.24
N ALA A 181 -1.08 -35.82 8.52
CA ALA A 181 -1.57 -35.95 7.16
C ALA A 181 -0.48 -36.47 6.21
N LEU A 182 0.74 -35.95 6.32
CA LEU A 182 1.88 -36.39 5.50
C LEU A 182 2.25 -37.85 5.77
N ALA A 183 2.19 -38.33 7.01
CA ALA A 183 2.40 -39.76 7.28
C ALA A 183 1.38 -40.65 6.57
N LEU A 184 0.12 -40.19 6.44
CA LEU A 184 -0.93 -40.91 5.70
C LEU A 184 -0.73 -40.83 4.18
N LEU A 185 -0.09 -39.77 3.66
CA LEU A 185 0.22 -39.64 2.24
C LEU A 185 1.15 -40.76 1.72
N ALA A 186 1.97 -41.35 2.59
CA ALA A 186 2.80 -42.50 2.25
C ALA A 186 1.97 -43.74 1.90
N THR A 187 0.75 -43.85 2.42
CA THR A 187 -0.14 -45.00 2.20
C THR A 187 -1.06 -44.75 1.01
N ASP A 188 -1.04 -45.68 0.03
CA ASP A 188 -1.85 -45.58 -1.19
C ASP A 188 -3.34 -45.28 -0.93
N GLU A 189 -3.92 -45.97 0.06
CA GLU A 189 -5.35 -45.87 0.40
C GLU A 189 -5.79 -44.44 0.77
N TYR A 190 -4.91 -43.65 1.41
CA TYR A 190 -5.24 -42.30 1.88
C TYR A 190 -4.63 -41.19 1.03
N ALA A 191 -3.85 -41.53 0.01
CA ALA A 191 -3.06 -40.55 -0.74
C ALA A 191 -3.93 -39.51 -1.46
N ASP A 192 -5.06 -39.91 -2.04
CA ASP A 192 -6.01 -38.99 -2.70
C ASP A 192 -6.68 -38.07 -1.67
N ALA A 193 -7.22 -38.62 -0.58
CA ALA A 193 -7.88 -37.85 0.45
C ALA A 193 -6.95 -36.79 1.09
N VAL A 194 -5.69 -37.16 1.36
CA VAL A 194 -4.70 -36.21 1.90
C VAL A 194 -4.37 -35.12 0.87
N TRP A 195 -4.27 -35.46 -0.41
CA TRP A 195 -3.98 -34.49 -1.46
C TRP A 195 -5.12 -33.48 -1.66
N GLU A 196 -6.37 -33.94 -1.61
CA GLU A 196 -7.55 -33.07 -1.62
C GLU A 196 -7.56 -32.12 -0.42
N TRP A 197 -7.25 -32.64 0.78
CA TRP A 197 -7.13 -31.82 1.99
C TRP A 197 -5.99 -30.78 1.90
N LEU A 198 -4.82 -31.16 1.38
CA LEU A 198 -3.71 -30.24 1.14
C LEU A 198 -4.08 -29.15 0.13
N SER A 199 -4.90 -29.50 -0.87
CA SER A 199 -5.51 -28.56 -1.83
C SER A 199 -6.56 -27.65 -1.20
N GLY A 200 -6.82 -27.82 0.10
CA GLY A 200 -7.68 -26.99 0.90
C GLY A 200 -9.15 -27.39 0.83
N GLU A 201 -9.49 -28.63 0.47
CA GLU A 201 -10.82 -29.20 0.68
C GLU A 201 -11.03 -29.60 2.15
N PRO A 202 -12.27 -29.67 2.65
CA PRO A 202 -12.53 -30.12 4.01
C PRO A 202 -12.12 -31.60 4.18
N PRO A 203 -11.57 -31.99 5.33
CA PRO A 203 -11.16 -33.38 5.55
C PRO A 203 -12.38 -34.32 5.54
N GLY A 204 -12.26 -35.42 4.79
CA GLY A 204 -13.21 -36.53 4.79
C GLY A 204 -13.35 -37.18 6.17
N GLU A 205 -14.35 -38.05 6.35
CA GLU A 205 -14.59 -38.72 7.64
C GLU A 205 -13.42 -39.61 8.06
N GLU A 206 -12.76 -40.25 7.11
CA GLU A 206 -11.56 -41.08 7.32
C GLU A 206 -10.39 -40.27 7.89
N LEU A 207 -10.08 -39.12 7.31
CA LEU A 207 -9.04 -38.22 7.81
C LEU A 207 -9.40 -37.62 9.17
N ARG A 208 -10.68 -37.32 9.41
CA ARG A 208 -11.17 -36.86 10.71
C ARG A 208 -11.03 -37.93 11.79
N ALA A 209 -11.33 -39.19 11.49
CA ALA A 209 -11.14 -40.31 12.42
C ALA A 209 -9.65 -40.50 12.80
N LEU A 210 -8.74 -40.14 11.88
CA LEU A 210 -7.30 -40.20 12.06
C LEU A 210 -6.69 -38.91 12.66
N GLY A 211 -7.53 -37.95 13.05
CA GLY A 211 -7.14 -36.77 13.83
C GLY A 211 -6.72 -35.56 12.99
N VAL A 212 -7.16 -35.47 11.73
CA VAL A 212 -7.06 -34.28 10.87
C VAL A 212 -8.46 -33.64 10.76
N HIS A 213 -8.72 -32.61 11.56
CA HIS A 213 -10.05 -32.01 11.68
C HIS A 213 -10.20 -30.67 10.94
N ASP A 214 -9.13 -29.88 10.88
CA ASP A 214 -9.19 -28.51 10.39
C ASP A 214 -8.94 -28.43 8.88
N ARG A 215 -9.68 -27.54 8.21
CA ARG A 215 -9.47 -27.19 6.80
C ARG A 215 -8.38 -26.13 6.69
N ILE A 216 -7.49 -26.26 5.69
CA ILE A 216 -6.62 -25.16 5.27
C ILE A 216 -7.53 -24.09 4.68
N SER A 217 -7.73 -22.95 5.34
CA SER A 217 -8.74 -21.95 4.93
C SER A 217 -8.21 -20.51 4.93
N SER A 218 -7.11 -20.26 5.64
CA SER A 218 -6.48 -18.95 5.74
C SER A 218 -5.16 -18.87 4.96
N ASP A 219 -4.65 -17.66 4.75
CA ASP A 219 -3.31 -17.45 4.20
C ASP A 219 -2.23 -17.98 5.16
N LEU A 220 -2.47 -17.89 6.47
CA LEU A 220 -1.57 -18.44 7.49
C LEU A 220 -1.46 -19.97 7.38
N ASP A 221 -2.58 -20.68 7.24
CA ASP A 221 -2.55 -22.14 7.05
C ASP A 221 -1.79 -22.54 5.78
N ALA A 222 -1.92 -21.74 4.70
CA ALA A 222 -1.21 -21.98 3.46
C ALA A 222 0.30 -21.73 3.59
N TYR A 223 0.70 -20.73 4.37
CA TYR A 223 2.11 -20.51 4.72
C TYR A 223 2.66 -21.66 5.56
N ASP A 224 1.92 -22.11 6.58
CA ASP A 224 2.30 -23.25 7.41
C ASP A 224 2.49 -24.49 6.52
N ALA A 225 1.51 -24.79 5.65
CA ALA A 225 1.57 -25.93 4.75
C ALA A 225 2.80 -25.89 3.82
N LEU A 226 3.04 -24.74 3.18
CA LEU A 226 4.21 -24.56 2.31
C LEU A 226 5.53 -24.69 3.09
N SER A 227 5.55 -24.24 4.34
CA SER A 227 6.71 -24.32 5.20
C SER A 227 7.07 -25.77 5.53
N VAL A 228 6.06 -26.59 5.83
CA VAL A 228 6.24 -28.03 6.04
C VAL A 228 6.82 -28.69 4.80
N LEU A 229 6.25 -28.40 3.63
CA LEU A 229 6.74 -28.97 2.38
C LEU A 229 8.20 -28.54 2.11
N THR A 230 8.50 -27.26 2.27
CA THR A 230 9.85 -26.70 2.08
C THR A 230 10.87 -27.31 3.04
N PHE A 231 10.47 -27.57 4.29
CA PHE A 231 11.29 -28.26 5.28
C PHE A 231 11.64 -29.69 4.83
N LEU A 232 10.66 -30.45 4.35
CA LEU A 232 10.87 -31.82 3.87
C LEU A 232 11.88 -31.87 2.71
N TYR A 233 11.75 -30.96 1.75
CA TYR A 233 12.71 -30.85 0.65
C TYR A 233 14.13 -30.54 1.18
N SER A 234 14.25 -29.53 2.04
CA SER A 234 15.54 -29.06 2.54
C SER A 234 16.31 -30.14 3.30
N ARG A 235 15.61 -31.04 4.00
CA ARG A 235 16.21 -32.16 4.75
C ARG A 235 16.79 -33.26 3.88
N LYS A 236 16.24 -33.50 2.70
CA LYS A 236 16.83 -34.43 1.70
C LYS A 236 17.94 -33.78 0.88
N ASN A 237 18.52 -32.70 1.40
CA ASN A 237 19.53 -31.89 0.73
C ASN A 237 19.04 -31.35 -0.63
N ARG A 238 17.70 -31.26 -0.80
CA ARG A 238 17.07 -30.66 -1.99
C ARG A 238 16.88 -29.19 -1.74
N ARG A 239 17.50 -28.35 -2.58
CA ARG A 239 17.39 -26.88 -2.43
C ARG A 239 16.03 -26.42 -2.93
N VAL A 240 15.28 -25.70 -2.12
CA VAL A 240 14.01 -25.08 -2.56
C VAL A 240 14.25 -23.62 -2.88
N VAL A 241 13.74 -23.17 -4.03
CA VAL A 241 13.74 -21.76 -4.44
C VAL A 241 12.31 -21.34 -4.73
N LEU A 242 11.79 -20.35 -4.01
CA LEU A 242 10.50 -19.72 -4.26
C LEU A 242 10.71 -18.31 -4.80
N ILE A 243 10.15 -18.03 -5.97
CA ILE A 243 10.22 -16.74 -6.66
C ILE A 243 8.81 -16.16 -6.74
N ILE A 244 8.61 -14.96 -6.20
CA ILE A 244 7.32 -14.24 -6.21
C ILE A 244 7.50 -12.92 -6.96
N ASP A 245 6.89 -12.77 -8.14
CA ASP A 245 6.84 -11.47 -8.82
C ASP A 245 5.62 -10.66 -8.39
N GLU A 246 5.75 -9.33 -8.43
CA GLU A 246 4.75 -8.34 -8.04
C GLU A 246 4.16 -8.56 -6.64
N TYR A 247 5.01 -8.91 -5.66
CA TYR A 247 4.57 -9.29 -4.29
C TYR A 247 3.73 -8.22 -3.59
N GLU A 248 3.85 -6.94 -3.98
CA GLU A 248 3.01 -5.85 -3.50
C GLU A 248 1.51 -6.12 -3.62
N LYS A 249 1.09 -6.92 -4.61
CA LYS A 249 -0.31 -7.32 -4.78
C LYS A 249 -0.82 -8.24 -3.67
N LEU A 250 0.07 -8.96 -2.99
CA LEU A 250 -0.26 -9.78 -1.81
C LEU A 250 -0.50 -8.91 -0.57
N LEU A 251 0.02 -7.67 -0.55
CA LEU A 251 0.02 -6.81 0.64
C LEU A 251 -1.21 -5.90 0.72
N GLY A 252 -1.97 -5.77 -0.37
CA GLY A 252 -3.18 -4.96 -0.45
C GLY A 252 -3.23 -4.09 -1.71
N HIS A 253 -4.11 -3.07 -1.69
CA HIS A 253 -4.14 -2.09 -2.78
C HIS A 253 -3.03 -1.06 -2.61
N PRO A 254 -2.50 -0.49 -3.72
CA PRO A 254 -1.68 0.71 -3.65
C PRO A 254 -2.41 1.82 -2.90
N GLY A 255 -1.96 2.16 -1.69
CA GLY A 255 -2.56 3.19 -0.81
C GLY A 255 -3.29 2.63 0.42
N GLU A 256 -3.78 1.39 0.36
CA GLU A 256 -4.47 0.70 1.46
C GLU A 256 -3.79 -0.63 1.75
N TRP A 257 -2.77 -0.55 2.61
CA TRP A 257 -1.95 -1.68 3.02
C TRP A 257 -2.65 -2.45 4.14
N ASN A 258 -2.83 -3.76 3.95
CA ASN A 258 -3.41 -4.61 4.97
C ASN A 258 -2.31 -5.07 5.95
N VAL A 259 -2.33 -4.57 7.18
CA VAL A 259 -1.37 -4.95 8.24
C VAL A 259 -1.33 -6.47 8.44
N SER A 260 -2.48 -7.15 8.35
CA SER A 260 -2.53 -8.61 8.44
C SER A 260 -1.77 -9.29 7.30
N ALA A 261 -1.83 -8.74 6.09
CA ALA A 261 -1.12 -9.29 4.93
C ALA A 261 0.39 -9.06 5.02
N VAL A 262 0.80 -7.87 5.47
CA VAL A 262 2.22 -7.56 5.75
C VAL A 262 2.79 -8.49 6.82
N ASN A 263 2.08 -8.67 7.94
CA ASN A 263 2.50 -9.58 8.99
C ASN A 263 2.58 -11.03 8.50
N ALA A 264 1.62 -11.46 7.67
CA ALA A 264 1.62 -12.81 7.14
C ALA A 264 2.77 -13.04 6.13
N PHE A 265 3.08 -12.05 5.30
CA PHE A 265 4.26 -12.09 4.43
C PHE A 265 5.58 -12.06 5.23
N GLU A 266 5.63 -11.30 6.32
CA GLU A 266 6.77 -11.33 7.26
C GLU A 266 6.98 -12.75 7.82
N GLN A 267 5.89 -13.43 8.19
CA GLN A 267 5.96 -14.82 8.65
C GLN A 267 6.45 -15.74 7.54
N LEU A 268 5.95 -15.61 6.30
CA LEU A 268 6.48 -16.37 5.16
C LEU A 268 8.01 -16.22 5.07
N ILE A 269 8.54 -15.00 5.08
CA ILE A 269 9.99 -14.77 4.98
C ILE A 269 10.72 -15.46 6.13
N LYS A 270 10.25 -15.28 7.37
CA LYS A 270 10.88 -15.87 8.55
C LYS A 270 10.92 -17.39 8.47
N VAL A 271 9.80 -18.01 8.10
CA VAL A 271 9.69 -19.45 8.06
C VAL A 271 10.50 -20.03 6.89
N PHE A 272 10.47 -19.40 5.72
CA PHE A 272 11.26 -19.85 4.57
C PHE A 272 12.77 -19.83 4.86
N ILE A 273 13.24 -18.80 5.57
CA ILE A 273 14.63 -18.73 6.04
C ILE A 273 14.92 -19.82 7.08
N SER A 274 14.02 -20.06 8.05
CA SER A 274 14.27 -21.04 9.13
C SER A 274 14.29 -22.49 8.63
N VAL A 275 13.51 -22.81 7.59
CA VAL A 275 13.47 -24.17 7.01
C VAL A 275 14.58 -24.43 6.00
N GLY A 276 15.43 -23.42 5.70
CA GLY A 276 16.56 -23.58 4.80
C GLY A 276 16.29 -23.31 3.33
N GLY A 277 15.14 -22.70 2.99
CA GLY A 277 14.77 -22.34 1.62
C GLY A 277 15.37 -21.01 1.14
N LEU A 278 15.31 -20.77 -0.17
CA LEU A 278 15.61 -19.48 -0.79
C LEU A 278 14.33 -18.81 -1.25
N LEU A 279 14.02 -17.64 -0.69
CA LEU A 279 12.89 -16.81 -1.12
C LEU A 279 13.37 -15.60 -1.91
N VAL A 280 12.93 -15.46 -3.16
CA VAL A 280 13.19 -14.29 -4.01
C VAL A 280 11.86 -13.60 -4.28
N PHE A 281 11.76 -12.30 -4.03
CA PHE A 281 10.53 -11.55 -4.31
C PHE A 281 10.82 -10.24 -5.02
N CYS A 282 9.99 -9.89 -5.99
CA CYS A 282 10.18 -8.76 -6.88
C CYS A 282 9.07 -7.73 -6.69
N GLY A 283 9.43 -6.47 -6.52
CA GLY A 283 8.43 -5.40 -6.40
C GLY A 283 8.99 -3.99 -6.42
N MET A 284 8.14 -3.03 -6.08
CA MET A 284 8.52 -1.62 -6.04
C MET A 284 9.36 -1.25 -4.80
N PRO A 285 10.29 -0.27 -4.90
CA PRO A 285 11.06 0.21 -3.75
C PRO A 285 10.20 0.69 -2.59
N GLU A 286 9.09 1.36 -2.89
CA GLU A 286 8.12 1.85 -1.91
C GLU A 286 7.52 0.69 -1.13
N SER A 287 7.23 -0.43 -1.80
CA SER A 287 6.68 -1.62 -1.17
C SER A 287 7.65 -2.24 -0.17
N LEU A 288 8.94 -2.28 -0.53
CA LEU A 288 9.98 -2.80 0.35
C LEU A 288 10.12 -1.95 1.62
N SER A 289 10.02 -0.63 1.49
CA SER A 289 10.11 0.31 2.63
C SER A 289 8.99 0.16 3.66
N LYS A 290 7.91 -0.55 3.32
CA LYS A 290 6.79 -0.83 4.23
C LYS A 290 6.99 -2.09 5.06
N LEU A 291 7.96 -2.93 4.73
CA LEU A 291 8.25 -4.10 5.54
C LEU A 291 8.94 -3.69 6.86
N PRO A 292 8.76 -4.47 7.94
CA PRO A 292 9.43 -4.20 9.21
C PRO A 292 10.95 -4.21 9.09
N GLN A 293 11.64 -3.39 9.90
CA GLN A 293 13.10 -3.28 9.90
C GLN A 293 13.81 -4.62 10.20
N SER A 294 13.17 -5.50 10.96
CA SER A 294 13.62 -6.88 11.23
C SER A 294 13.85 -7.70 9.95
N ILE A 295 13.07 -7.44 8.89
CA ILE A 295 13.20 -8.10 7.59
C ILE A 295 14.33 -7.50 6.79
N HIS A 296 14.46 -6.17 6.77
CA HIS A 296 15.52 -5.49 6.03
C HIS A 296 16.93 -5.94 6.41
N GLN A 297 17.14 -6.33 7.66
CA GLN A 297 18.44 -6.85 8.15
C GLN A 297 18.71 -8.31 7.75
N ARG A 298 17.70 -9.04 7.31
CA ARG A 298 17.75 -10.49 7.04
C ARG A 298 17.65 -10.85 5.57
N ILE A 299 17.43 -9.87 4.69
CA ILE A 299 17.29 -10.08 3.25
C ILE A 299 18.42 -9.43 2.48
N GLY A 300 18.90 -10.10 1.42
CA GLY A 300 19.67 -9.44 0.37
C GLY A 300 18.78 -8.50 -0.43
N VAL A 301 19.31 -7.39 -0.94
CA VAL A 301 18.55 -6.44 -1.76
C VAL A 301 19.31 -6.16 -3.05
N ALA A 302 18.70 -6.54 -4.18
CA ALA A 302 19.18 -6.20 -5.52
C ALA A 302 18.33 -5.03 -6.06
N ARG A 303 18.92 -3.83 -6.08
CA ARG A 303 18.27 -2.64 -6.66
C ARG A 303 18.63 -2.53 -8.14
N LEU A 304 17.61 -2.54 -8.99
CA LEU A 304 17.76 -2.36 -10.42
C LEU A 304 17.76 -0.88 -10.75
N ASP A 305 18.96 -0.35 -10.93
CA ASP A 305 19.17 1.02 -11.37
C ASP A 305 18.93 1.14 -12.89
N PRO A 306 18.61 2.36 -13.38
CA PRO A 306 18.56 2.63 -14.81
C PRO A 306 19.88 2.29 -15.51
N PHE A 307 19.80 1.73 -16.71
CA PHE A 307 20.97 1.33 -17.48
C PHE A 307 21.84 2.53 -17.84
N THR A 308 23.15 2.32 -17.84
CA THR A 308 24.15 3.20 -18.43
C THR A 308 24.04 3.23 -19.97
N PRO A 309 24.63 4.21 -20.67
CA PRO A 309 24.68 4.20 -22.13
C PRO A 309 25.28 2.91 -22.70
N GLU A 310 26.31 2.38 -22.06
CA GLU A 310 27.01 1.16 -22.45
C GLU A 310 26.12 -0.08 -22.24
N GLU A 311 25.46 -0.21 -21.08
CA GLU A 311 24.50 -1.29 -20.82
C GLU A 311 23.28 -1.20 -21.75
N THR A 312 22.86 0.02 -22.11
CA THR A 312 21.79 0.23 -23.08
C THR A 312 22.23 -0.23 -24.46
N LEU A 313 23.43 0.15 -24.91
CA LEU A 313 23.98 -0.31 -26.18
C LEU A 313 24.06 -1.84 -26.21
N GLU A 314 24.59 -2.46 -25.16
CA GLU A 314 24.67 -3.92 -25.03
C GLU A 314 23.29 -4.58 -25.14
N LEU A 315 22.27 -4.04 -24.46
CA LEU A 315 20.89 -4.52 -24.54
C LEU A 315 20.34 -4.46 -25.97
N LEU A 316 20.57 -3.34 -26.67
CA LEU A 316 20.08 -3.13 -28.03
C LEU A 316 20.81 -4.05 -29.02
N SER A 317 22.13 -4.18 -28.89
CA SER A 317 22.95 -5.08 -29.72
C SER A 317 22.53 -6.54 -29.58
N ARG A 318 22.26 -7.03 -28.36
CA ARG A 318 21.79 -8.41 -28.11
C ARG A 318 20.38 -8.67 -28.65
N ARG A 319 19.55 -7.64 -28.79
CA ARG A 319 18.16 -7.74 -29.28
C ARG A 319 18.00 -7.41 -30.76
N ARG A 320 19.10 -7.04 -31.43
CA ARG A 320 19.15 -6.75 -32.87
C ARG A 320 18.83 -8.00 -33.68
N ARG A 321 17.98 -7.86 -34.69
CA ARG A 321 17.72 -8.92 -35.67
C ARG A 321 18.77 -8.90 -36.79
N PRO A 322 19.08 -10.05 -37.41
CA PRO A 322 19.86 -10.08 -38.64
C PRO A 322 19.23 -9.15 -39.68
N GLY A 323 20.04 -8.25 -40.27
CA GLY A 323 19.58 -7.27 -41.27
C GLY A 323 19.13 -5.91 -40.71
N GLN A 324 18.96 -5.74 -39.39
CA GLN A 324 18.66 -4.43 -38.82
C GLN A 324 19.88 -3.50 -38.80
N PRO A 325 19.67 -2.17 -38.91
CA PRO A 325 20.73 -1.17 -38.83
C PRO A 325 21.47 -1.25 -37.50
N ASP A 326 22.78 -0.96 -37.54
CA ASP A 326 23.62 -0.99 -36.35
C ASP A 326 23.34 0.21 -35.42
N VAL A 327 23.59 0.04 -34.13
CA VAL A 327 23.34 1.06 -33.11
C VAL A 327 24.68 1.55 -32.58
N SER A 328 24.93 2.86 -32.68
CA SER A 328 26.09 3.48 -32.06
C SER A 328 25.84 3.81 -30.59
N LEU A 329 26.92 4.02 -29.83
CA LEU A 329 26.83 4.46 -28.44
C LEU A 329 26.06 5.78 -28.28
N ASP A 330 26.20 6.72 -29.23
CA ASP A 330 25.48 7.99 -29.21
C ASP A 330 23.96 7.81 -29.32
N ILE A 331 23.52 6.87 -30.18
CA ILE A 331 22.11 6.56 -30.35
C ILE A 331 21.56 5.82 -29.14
N ALA A 332 22.33 4.89 -28.57
CA ALA A 332 21.97 4.24 -27.32
C ALA A 332 21.85 5.26 -26.17
N GLY A 333 22.78 6.22 -26.08
CA GLY A 333 22.73 7.34 -25.15
C GLY A 333 21.49 8.23 -25.36
N TYR A 334 21.13 8.50 -26.62
CA TYR A 334 19.92 9.25 -26.93
C TYR A 334 18.63 8.49 -26.53
N ILE A 335 18.52 7.21 -26.89
CA ILE A 335 17.39 6.36 -26.48
C ILE A 335 17.32 6.25 -24.95
N ARG A 336 18.46 6.13 -24.27
CA ARG A 336 18.55 6.16 -22.81
C ARG A 336 18.01 7.46 -22.24
N SER A 337 18.41 8.61 -22.81
CA SER A 337 17.96 9.92 -22.33
C SER A 337 16.44 10.09 -22.39
N LEU A 338 15.81 9.54 -23.42
CA LEU A 338 14.36 9.54 -23.60
C LEU A 338 13.70 8.56 -22.63
N SER A 339 14.15 7.30 -22.63
CA SER A 339 13.59 6.20 -21.83
C SER A 339 13.88 6.28 -20.32
N GLY A 340 14.73 7.21 -19.89
CA GLY A 340 15.26 7.27 -18.53
C GLY A 340 16.14 6.08 -18.16
N GLY A 341 16.69 5.36 -19.14
CA GLY A 341 17.50 4.15 -18.93
C GLY A 341 16.69 2.92 -18.52
N LEU A 342 15.37 2.93 -18.68
CA LEU A 342 14.52 1.77 -18.40
C LEU A 342 14.61 0.75 -19.56
N PRO A 343 15.02 -0.50 -19.33
CA PRO A 343 15.24 -1.50 -20.39
C PRO A 343 14.02 -1.73 -21.29
N ARG A 344 12.83 -1.88 -20.70
CA ARG A 344 11.59 -2.12 -21.48
C ARG A 344 11.26 -0.96 -22.41
N MET A 345 11.45 0.26 -21.93
CA MET A 345 11.19 1.47 -22.72
C MET A 345 12.26 1.63 -23.80
N SER A 346 13.53 1.43 -23.45
CA SER A 346 14.66 1.46 -24.40
C SER A 346 14.44 0.51 -25.57
N LEU A 347 14.03 -0.73 -25.31
CA LEU A 347 13.71 -1.71 -26.35
C LEU A 347 12.49 -1.35 -27.18
N THR A 348 11.46 -0.77 -26.55
CA THR A 348 10.28 -0.28 -27.27
C THR A 348 10.68 0.80 -28.25
N LEU A 349 11.41 1.82 -27.80
CA LEU A 349 11.87 2.92 -28.64
C LEU A 349 12.81 2.44 -29.75
N TYR A 350 13.76 1.56 -29.44
CA TYR A 350 14.68 0.99 -30.44
C TYR A 350 13.92 0.24 -31.54
N ARG A 351 13.01 -0.67 -31.18
CA ARG A 351 12.23 -1.42 -32.18
C ARG A 351 11.47 -0.48 -33.10
N ARG A 352 10.82 0.54 -32.56
CA ARG A 352 10.09 1.53 -33.37
C ARG A 352 11.01 2.34 -34.27
N ALA A 353 12.19 2.72 -33.78
CA ALA A 353 13.18 3.42 -34.58
C ALA A 353 13.76 2.52 -35.68
N ALA A 354 13.97 1.23 -35.41
CA ALA A 354 14.44 0.26 -36.39
C ALA A 354 13.39 -0.02 -37.47
N ASP A 355 12.12 -0.22 -37.08
CA ASP A 355 11.00 -0.39 -38.02
C ASP A 355 10.88 0.83 -38.94
N LEU A 356 10.98 2.05 -38.39
CA LEU A 356 10.91 3.29 -39.17
C LEU A 356 12.14 3.48 -40.09
N ALA A 357 13.34 3.14 -39.61
CA ALA A 357 14.55 3.19 -40.44
C ALA A 357 14.45 2.25 -41.63
N GLU A 358 13.87 1.06 -41.44
CA GLU A 358 13.63 0.07 -42.49
C GLU A 358 12.58 0.59 -43.51
N GLU A 359 11.48 1.17 -43.04
CA GLU A 359 10.47 1.83 -43.89
C GLU A 359 11.06 2.97 -44.74
N GLU A 360 11.98 3.76 -44.17
CA GLU A 360 12.67 4.87 -44.85
C GLU A 360 13.88 4.40 -45.70
N GLY A 361 14.22 3.11 -45.69
CA GLY A 361 15.38 2.56 -46.40
C GLY A 361 16.73 3.01 -45.85
N SER A 362 16.78 3.48 -44.60
CA SER A 362 17.97 3.98 -43.94
C SER A 362 18.80 2.85 -43.32
N ALA A 363 20.09 2.79 -43.69
CA ALA A 363 21.04 1.81 -43.16
C ALA A 363 21.51 2.08 -41.71
N THR A 364 21.18 3.26 -41.16
CA THR A 364 21.61 3.68 -39.81
C THR A 364 20.46 4.37 -39.06
N ILE A 365 20.32 4.06 -37.77
CA ILE A 365 19.37 4.77 -36.91
C ILE A 365 19.98 6.12 -36.51
N THR A 366 19.31 7.21 -36.88
CA THR A 366 19.72 8.57 -36.51
C THR A 366 18.84 9.11 -35.37
N PRO A 367 19.26 10.17 -34.65
CA PRO A 367 18.40 10.79 -33.63
C PRO A 367 17.09 11.33 -34.22
N ALA A 368 17.07 11.70 -35.51
CA ALA A 368 15.86 12.15 -36.20
C ALA A 368 14.84 11.02 -36.35
N ILE A 369 15.30 9.83 -36.76
CA ILE A 369 14.44 8.64 -36.86
C ILE A 369 13.88 8.26 -35.50
N VAL A 370 14.70 8.29 -34.43
CA VAL A 370 14.23 8.00 -33.06
C VAL A 370 13.13 8.99 -32.65
N ARG A 371 13.28 10.29 -32.93
CA ARG A 371 12.23 11.29 -32.63
C ARG A 371 10.95 11.04 -33.43
N SER A 372 11.08 10.80 -34.73
CA SER A 372 9.94 10.49 -35.58
C SER A 372 9.20 9.24 -35.09
N ALA A 373 9.94 8.22 -34.67
CA ALA A 373 9.38 6.99 -34.10
C ALA A 373 8.64 7.24 -32.78
N VAL A 374 9.20 8.07 -31.88
CA VAL A 374 8.54 8.47 -30.62
C VAL A 374 7.26 9.24 -30.91
N ARG A 375 7.31 10.24 -31.78
CA ARG A 375 6.14 11.05 -32.15
C ARG A 375 5.05 10.17 -32.78
N ARG A 376 5.39 9.33 -33.76
CA ARG A 376 4.43 8.40 -34.37
C ARG A 376 3.82 7.42 -33.36
N HIS A 377 4.56 7.03 -32.32
CA HIS A 377 4.07 6.10 -31.32
C HIS A 377 3.15 6.73 -30.27
N TYR A 378 3.50 7.92 -29.77
CA TYR A 378 2.82 8.57 -28.65
C TYR A 378 1.88 9.70 -29.07
N GLU A 379 2.13 10.39 -30.18
CA GLU A 379 1.23 11.43 -30.75
C GLU A 379 0.18 10.80 -31.67
N ARG A 380 -0.53 9.77 -31.18
CA ARG A 380 -1.56 9.06 -31.98
C ARG A 380 -2.78 9.91 -32.24
N ALA A 381 -3.11 10.78 -31.29
CA ALA A 381 -4.19 11.75 -31.41
C ALA A 381 -3.66 13.04 -32.05
N GLY A 382 -4.39 13.57 -33.03
CA GLY A 382 -4.17 14.94 -33.50
C GLY A 382 -4.40 15.96 -32.39
N LEU A 383 -3.72 17.10 -32.43
CA LEU A 383 -3.89 18.17 -31.44
C LEU A 383 -5.36 18.63 -31.36
N ASP A 384 -6.07 18.65 -32.49
CA ASP A 384 -7.49 18.99 -32.55
C ASP A 384 -8.37 18.00 -31.76
N TYR A 385 -8.00 16.72 -31.75
CA TYR A 385 -8.72 15.70 -30.98
C TYR A 385 -8.48 15.87 -29.47
N VAL A 386 -7.25 16.19 -29.07
CA VAL A 386 -6.89 16.48 -27.68
C VAL A 386 -7.63 17.74 -27.22
N ALA A 387 -7.59 18.81 -28.00
CA ALA A 387 -8.32 20.05 -27.74
C ALA A 387 -9.84 19.81 -27.63
N GLY A 388 -10.43 19.04 -28.55
CA GLY A 388 -11.84 18.66 -28.48
C GLY A 388 -12.19 17.81 -27.26
N THR A 389 -11.27 16.96 -26.80
CA THR A 389 -11.45 16.17 -25.58
C THR A 389 -11.36 17.01 -24.32
N ILE A 390 -10.40 17.94 -24.25
CA ILE A 390 -10.28 18.92 -23.17
C ILE A 390 -11.54 19.78 -23.11
N ARG A 391 -12.01 20.30 -24.26
CA ARG A 391 -13.26 21.08 -24.35
C ARG A 391 -14.44 20.33 -23.73
N ARG A 392 -14.68 19.08 -24.13
CA ARG A 392 -15.76 18.25 -23.55
C ARG A 392 -15.59 18.01 -22.05
N LEU A 393 -14.35 17.83 -21.58
CA LEU A 393 -14.07 17.66 -20.15
C LEU A 393 -14.33 18.93 -19.36
N ILE A 394 -14.03 20.10 -19.94
CA ILE A 394 -14.28 21.40 -19.32
C ILE A 394 -15.79 21.67 -19.24
N GLU A 395 -16.51 21.44 -20.34
CA GLU A 395 -17.97 21.57 -20.44
C GLU A 395 -18.69 20.64 -19.45
N ALA A 396 -18.26 19.36 -19.38
CA ALA A 396 -18.82 18.40 -18.43
C ALA A 396 -18.55 18.77 -16.95
N GLY A 397 -17.49 19.56 -16.69
CA GLY A 397 -17.18 20.12 -15.38
C GLY A 397 -17.99 21.37 -15.02
N GLY A 398 -18.75 21.93 -15.98
CA GLY A 398 -19.54 23.14 -15.78
C GLY A 398 -18.71 24.40 -15.57
N TRP A 399 -17.52 24.48 -16.17
CA TRP A 399 -16.65 25.66 -16.09
C TRP A 399 -16.82 26.56 -17.31
N ASP A 400 -16.94 27.86 -17.07
CA ASP A 400 -16.91 28.85 -18.15
C ASP A 400 -15.48 28.97 -18.69
N PHE A 401 -15.32 28.88 -20.00
CA PHE A 401 -14.03 28.94 -20.65
C PHE A 401 -14.08 29.68 -21.98
N HIS A 402 -12.92 30.18 -22.37
CA HIS A 402 -12.66 30.80 -23.66
C HIS A 402 -11.53 30.03 -24.34
N ALA A 403 -11.72 29.60 -25.59
CA ALA A 403 -10.68 28.94 -26.36
C ALA A 403 -9.83 29.99 -27.10
N GLU A 404 -8.55 29.68 -27.30
CA GLU A 404 -7.60 30.48 -28.11
C GLU A 404 -7.54 31.97 -27.69
N VAL A 405 -7.36 32.22 -26.40
CA VAL A 405 -7.32 33.59 -25.86
C VAL A 405 -5.92 34.16 -25.94
N MET A 406 -5.79 35.38 -26.46
CA MET A 406 -4.59 36.17 -26.30
C MET A 406 -4.55 36.82 -24.91
N LEU A 407 -3.56 36.46 -24.12
CA LEU A 407 -3.22 37.09 -22.85
C LEU A 407 -2.01 38.02 -23.07
N GLY A 408 -2.18 39.31 -22.76
CA GLY A 408 -1.15 40.33 -23.00
C GLY A 408 -0.93 40.61 -24.49
N GLU A 409 0.27 41.09 -24.86
CA GLU A 409 0.56 41.54 -26.22
C GLU A 409 0.95 40.39 -27.19
N ASN A 410 1.43 39.23 -26.72
CA ASN A 410 2.03 38.20 -27.58
C ASN A 410 1.90 36.75 -27.08
N THR A 411 0.88 36.38 -26.29
CA THR A 411 0.76 34.99 -25.80
C THR A 411 -0.64 34.45 -25.95
N THR A 412 -0.77 33.40 -26.77
CA THR A 412 -2.02 32.66 -26.96
C THR A 412 -2.06 31.46 -26.03
N VAL A 413 -3.16 31.28 -25.30
CA VAL A 413 -3.45 30.08 -24.52
C VAL A 413 -4.54 29.26 -25.19
N ASP A 414 -4.44 27.93 -25.18
CA ASP A 414 -5.42 27.06 -25.83
C ASP A 414 -6.79 27.15 -25.16
N PHE A 415 -6.81 27.17 -23.82
CA PHE A 415 -8.02 27.43 -23.05
C PHE A 415 -7.75 28.35 -21.86
N TRP A 416 -8.63 29.32 -21.66
CA TRP A 416 -8.65 30.21 -20.51
C TRP A 416 -9.94 30.05 -19.72
N ILE A 417 -9.84 29.73 -18.44
CA ILE A 417 -10.97 29.57 -17.53
C ILE A 417 -10.92 30.72 -16.53
N SER A 418 -11.82 31.68 -16.68
CA SER A 418 -11.88 32.88 -15.85
C SER A 418 -12.50 32.59 -14.49
N ARG A 419 -11.99 33.25 -13.45
CA ARG A 419 -12.53 33.22 -12.08
C ARG A 419 -12.55 34.62 -11.49
N GLY A 420 -13.76 35.09 -11.19
CA GLY A 420 -14.00 36.43 -10.65
C GLY A 420 -13.74 37.56 -11.65
N GLU A 421 -13.98 38.80 -11.21
CA GLU A 421 -13.74 40.01 -12.01
C GLU A 421 -12.27 40.47 -11.99
N GLY A 422 -11.43 39.89 -11.11
CA GLY A 422 -10.04 40.27 -10.87
C GLY A 422 -9.02 39.70 -11.87
N GLY A 423 -9.46 39.14 -12.99
CA GLY A 423 -8.57 38.57 -14.02
C GLY A 423 -7.83 37.30 -13.60
N ALA A 424 -8.13 36.70 -12.45
CA ALA A 424 -7.58 35.41 -12.04
C ALA A 424 -8.19 34.28 -12.89
N GLY A 425 -7.41 33.25 -13.17
CA GLY A 425 -7.89 32.16 -14.02
C GLY A 425 -6.92 31.03 -14.19
N VAL A 426 -7.38 29.98 -14.86
CA VAL A 426 -6.57 28.82 -15.21
C VAL A 426 -6.28 28.86 -16.71
N ALA A 427 -5.00 28.91 -17.06
CA ALA A 427 -4.53 28.75 -18.43
C ALA A 427 -4.21 27.27 -18.70
N VAL A 428 -4.76 26.71 -19.76
CA VAL A 428 -4.41 25.37 -20.25
C VAL A 428 -3.60 25.54 -21.54
N LEU A 429 -2.40 24.96 -21.56
CA LEU A 429 -1.50 24.95 -22.71
C LEU A 429 -1.36 23.51 -23.23
N ILE A 430 -1.52 23.32 -24.54
CA ILE A 430 -1.36 22.03 -25.22
C ILE A 430 -0.03 22.02 -25.98
N GLY A 431 0.92 21.23 -25.49
CA GLY A 431 2.22 21.00 -26.12
C GLY A 431 2.26 19.68 -26.90
N ARG A 432 3.21 19.58 -27.84
CA ARG A 432 3.63 18.31 -28.46
C ARG A 432 4.64 17.58 -27.57
N SER A 433 5.13 16.41 -28.02
CA SER A 433 6.14 15.65 -27.27
C SER A 433 7.37 16.51 -26.95
N LEU A 434 7.77 16.51 -25.67
CA LEU A 434 8.94 17.22 -25.15
C LEU A 434 10.13 16.27 -25.18
N LEU A 435 10.97 16.40 -26.21
CA LEU A 435 12.08 15.47 -26.51
C LEU A 435 13.45 16.13 -26.32
N ARG A 436 13.52 17.46 -26.26
CA ARG A 436 14.74 18.26 -26.14
C ARG A 436 14.58 19.42 -25.14
N ALA A 437 15.72 19.94 -24.68
CA ALA A 437 15.76 21.17 -23.89
C ALA A 437 15.11 22.36 -24.64
N GLU A 438 15.30 22.46 -25.95
CA GLU A 438 14.67 23.47 -26.81
C GLU A 438 13.13 23.47 -26.70
N ASP A 439 12.52 22.28 -26.57
CA ASP A 439 11.06 22.16 -26.42
C ASP A 439 10.61 22.70 -25.05
N VAL A 440 11.42 22.52 -24.01
CA VAL A 440 11.18 23.04 -22.66
C VAL A 440 11.40 24.55 -22.60
N ASP A 441 12.39 25.08 -23.30
CA ASP A 441 12.66 26.52 -23.35
C ASP A 441 11.53 27.27 -24.05
N ALA A 442 10.99 26.71 -25.14
CA ALA A 442 9.79 27.26 -25.78
C ALA A 442 8.58 27.27 -24.83
N LEU A 443 8.36 26.16 -24.11
CA LEU A 443 7.30 26.06 -23.11
C LEU A 443 7.51 27.03 -21.92
N ARG A 444 8.75 27.22 -21.48
CA ARG A 444 9.15 28.18 -20.44
C ARG A 444 8.81 29.59 -20.85
N GLY A 445 9.19 29.99 -22.05
CA GLY A 445 8.84 31.31 -22.59
C GLY A 445 7.34 31.55 -22.59
N GLN A 446 6.54 30.56 -22.99
CA GLN A 446 5.07 30.66 -22.95
C GLN A 446 4.52 30.79 -21.53
N ILE A 447 4.99 29.97 -20.58
CA ILE A 447 4.52 30.01 -19.18
C ILE A 447 4.87 31.33 -18.51
N GLU A 448 6.10 31.82 -18.72
CA GLU A 448 6.54 33.10 -18.18
C GLU A 448 5.71 34.25 -18.76
N ALA A 449 5.42 34.23 -20.06
CA ALA A 449 4.59 35.26 -20.68
C ALA A 449 3.15 35.24 -20.15
N VAL A 450 2.56 34.06 -19.90
CA VAL A 450 1.25 33.95 -19.23
C VAL A 450 1.29 34.53 -17.81
N ARG A 451 2.34 34.24 -17.04
CA ARG A 451 2.48 34.76 -15.66
C ARG A 451 2.73 36.27 -15.62
N VAL A 452 3.40 36.83 -16.62
CA VAL A 452 3.59 38.28 -16.76
C VAL A 452 2.27 38.97 -17.12
N ALA A 453 1.50 38.39 -18.05
CA ALA A 453 0.20 38.92 -18.43
C ALA A 453 -0.81 38.86 -17.28
N THR A 454 -0.80 37.77 -16.51
CA THR A 454 -1.70 37.56 -15.38
C THR A 454 -0.96 36.90 -14.20
N PRO A 455 -0.50 37.69 -13.20
CA PRO A 455 0.25 37.16 -12.05
C PRO A 455 -0.53 36.14 -11.19
N SER A 456 -1.86 36.21 -11.22
CA SER A 456 -2.76 35.30 -10.52
C SER A 456 -3.22 34.10 -11.36
N ALA A 457 -2.54 33.80 -12.47
CA ALA A 457 -2.88 32.68 -13.34
C ALA A 457 -2.24 31.37 -12.89
N GLU A 458 -3.04 30.31 -12.81
CA GLU A 458 -2.58 28.93 -12.64
C GLU A 458 -2.41 28.27 -14.02
N VAL A 459 -1.21 27.79 -14.32
CA VAL A 459 -0.92 27.19 -15.64
C VAL A 459 -0.93 25.66 -15.57
N ILE A 460 -1.72 25.03 -16.44
CA ILE A 460 -1.79 23.58 -16.64
C ILE A 460 -1.23 23.27 -18.02
N VAL A 461 -0.21 22.42 -18.06
CA VAL A 461 0.38 21.95 -19.32
C VAL A 461 -0.12 20.55 -19.61
N VAL A 462 -0.72 20.39 -20.78
CA VAL A 462 -1.10 19.10 -21.36
C VAL A 462 -0.15 18.79 -22.51
N VAL A 463 0.55 17.66 -22.42
CA VAL A 463 1.45 17.17 -23.46
C VAL A 463 0.75 16.09 -24.26
N ASN A 464 0.48 16.35 -25.53
CA ASN A 464 0.05 15.35 -26.49
C ASN A 464 1.28 14.58 -26.99
N GLY A 465 1.57 13.44 -26.35
CA GLY A 465 2.66 12.56 -26.76
C GLY A 465 3.56 12.13 -25.61
N TYR A 466 4.86 12.31 -25.77
CA TYR A 466 5.87 11.80 -24.83
C TYR A 466 6.62 12.93 -24.13
N VAL A 467 6.85 12.80 -22.82
CA VAL A 467 7.76 13.66 -22.07
C VAL A 467 8.98 12.83 -21.68
N SER A 468 10.16 13.25 -22.13
CA SER A 468 11.43 12.63 -21.74
C SER A 468 11.57 12.61 -20.21
N ALA A 469 12.04 11.49 -19.65
CA ALA A 469 12.22 11.34 -18.20
C ALA A 469 13.17 12.40 -17.61
N THR A 470 14.17 12.81 -18.39
CA THR A 470 15.12 13.87 -17.99
C THR A 470 14.46 15.25 -17.91
N LEU A 471 13.52 15.54 -18.82
CA LEU A 471 12.85 16.84 -18.91
C LEU A 471 11.62 16.94 -18.00
N GLN A 472 11.06 15.81 -17.59
CA GLN A 472 9.87 15.78 -16.72
C GLN A 472 10.10 16.54 -15.41
N GLY A 473 11.29 16.42 -14.80
CA GLY A 473 11.66 17.13 -13.58
C GLY A 473 11.72 18.65 -13.77
N GLU A 474 12.34 19.10 -14.85
CA GLU A 474 12.46 20.52 -15.19
C GLU A 474 11.09 21.16 -15.47
N VAL A 475 10.26 20.50 -16.27
CA VAL A 475 8.89 20.95 -16.53
C VAL A 475 8.08 20.97 -15.24
N SER A 476 8.25 19.97 -14.37
CA SER A 476 7.51 19.91 -13.11
C SER A 476 7.88 21.04 -12.16
N HIS A 477 9.16 21.40 -12.10
CA HIS A 477 9.64 22.55 -11.33
C HIS A 477 9.09 23.88 -11.88
N LEU A 478 9.02 24.01 -13.19
CA LEU A 478 8.52 25.21 -13.87
C LEU A 478 7.04 25.49 -13.55
N ILE A 479 6.19 24.46 -13.61
CA ILE A 479 4.73 24.60 -13.37
C ILE A 479 4.33 24.33 -11.90
N GLY A 480 5.25 23.86 -11.06
CA GLY A 480 5.00 23.49 -9.66
C GLY A 480 4.18 22.20 -9.48
N ARG A 481 4.01 21.40 -10.54
CA ARG A 481 3.24 20.13 -10.58
C ARG A 481 3.72 19.26 -11.74
N GLN A 482 3.32 17.99 -11.80
CA GLN A 482 3.64 17.18 -12.98
C GLN A 482 2.81 17.61 -14.21
N PRO A 483 3.41 17.62 -15.43
CA PRO A 483 2.67 17.86 -16.67
C PRO A 483 1.70 16.70 -16.93
N LEU A 484 0.53 17.02 -17.49
CA LEU A 484 -0.47 16.01 -17.85
C LEU A 484 -0.13 15.43 -19.22
N VAL A 485 0.18 14.14 -19.29
CA VAL A 485 0.38 13.45 -20.56
C VAL A 485 -0.95 12.92 -21.06
N PHE A 486 -1.28 13.17 -22.33
CA PHE A 486 -2.51 12.70 -22.92
C PHE A 486 -2.48 11.17 -23.14
N ASP A 487 -3.32 10.46 -22.39
CA ASP A 487 -3.63 9.03 -22.55
C ASP A 487 -5.15 8.87 -22.56
N GLU A 488 -5.72 8.36 -23.65
CA GLU A 488 -7.17 8.22 -23.85
C GLU A 488 -7.90 7.54 -22.68
N SER A 489 -7.23 6.62 -21.98
CA SER A 489 -7.86 5.82 -20.92
C SER A 489 -7.89 6.51 -19.55
N ARG A 490 -6.88 7.35 -19.23
CA ARG A 490 -6.68 7.93 -17.89
C ARG A 490 -6.84 9.44 -17.85
N PHE A 491 -6.62 10.11 -18.98
CA PHE A 491 -6.56 11.57 -19.07
C PHE A 491 -7.81 12.25 -18.51
N GLY A 492 -9.00 11.69 -18.76
CA GLY A 492 -10.26 12.30 -18.30
C GLY A 492 -10.37 12.41 -16.77
N ALA A 493 -9.87 11.43 -16.02
CA ALA A 493 -9.89 11.46 -14.56
C ALA A 493 -8.78 12.40 -14.02
N ASP A 494 -7.57 12.27 -14.55
CA ASP A 494 -6.40 13.04 -14.12
C ASP A 494 -6.59 14.54 -14.40
N PHE A 495 -7.08 14.89 -15.59
CA PHE A 495 -7.37 16.28 -15.97
C PHE A 495 -8.39 16.92 -15.03
N ARG A 496 -9.52 16.23 -14.75
CA ARG A 496 -10.54 16.75 -13.81
C ARG A 496 -9.98 16.96 -12.41
N ALA A 497 -9.18 16.02 -11.91
CA ALA A 497 -8.56 16.13 -10.60
C ALA A 497 -7.61 17.34 -10.52
N VAL A 498 -6.77 17.54 -11.55
CA VAL A 498 -5.84 18.67 -11.61
C VAL A 498 -6.59 20.00 -11.77
N MET A 499 -7.60 20.05 -12.64
CA MET A 499 -8.47 21.21 -12.83
C MET A 499 -9.17 21.63 -11.54
N HIS A 500 -9.84 20.69 -10.86
CA HIS A 500 -10.51 20.98 -9.59
C HIS A 500 -9.54 21.49 -8.53
N ASN A 501 -8.34 20.90 -8.44
CA ASN A 501 -7.33 21.36 -7.49
C ASN A 501 -6.81 22.76 -7.84
N ALA A 502 -6.61 23.07 -9.13
CA ALA A 502 -6.19 24.40 -9.58
C ALA A 502 -7.25 25.46 -9.25
N VAL A 503 -8.52 25.20 -9.58
CA VAL A 503 -9.64 26.09 -9.27
C VAL A 503 -9.77 26.29 -7.75
N ARG A 504 -9.73 25.22 -6.95
CA ARG A 504 -9.81 25.32 -5.49
C ARG A 504 -8.67 26.12 -4.87
N ARG A 505 -7.47 26.10 -5.47
CA ARG A 505 -6.35 26.94 -5.01
C ARG A 505 -6.60 28.40 -5.34
N LEU A 506 -7.07 28.71 -6.55
CA LEU A 506 -7.47 30.07 -6.91
C LEU A 506 -8.56 30.60 -5.99
N ASP A 507 -9.61 29.81 -5.71
CA ASP A 507 -10.68 30.21 -4.78
C ASP A 507 -10.16 30.51 -3.36
N ARG A 508 -9.14 29.77 -2.90
CA ARG A 508 -8.50 30.01 -1.60
C ARG A 508 -7.66 31.29 -1.60
N SER A 509 -6.92 31.53 -2.68
CA SER A 509 -6.11 32.73 -2.85
C SER A 509 -6.98 33.99 -2.96
N GLU A 510 -8.10 33.92 -3.67
CA GLU A 510 -9.07 35.02 -3.80
C GLU A 510 -9.80 35.30 -2.47
N ARG A 511 -10.14 34.26 -1.71
CA ARG A 511 -10.67 34.39 -0.33
C ARG A 511 -9.65 34.98 0.65
N GLY A 512 -8.37 34.65 0.47
CA GLY A 512 -7.27 35.27 1.22
C GLY A 512 -7.14 36.76 0.92
N TYR A 513 -7.21 37.15 -0.36
CA TYR A 513 -7.17 38.55 -0.79
C TYR A 513 -8.40 39.35 -0.31
N THR A 514 -9.59 38.75 -0.29
CA THR A 514 -10.80 39.39 0.25
C THR A 514 -10.78 39.48 1.77
N LEU A 515 -10.18 38.52 2.49
CA LEU A 515 -9.96 38.63 3.93
C LEU A 515 -8.89 39.66 4.28
N GLU A 516 -7.83 39.82 3.47
CA GLU A 516 -6.86 40.90 3.63
C GLU A 516 -7.43 42.28 3.27
N SER A 517 -8.33 42.36 2.28
CA SER A 517 -9.02 43.61 1.97
C SER A 517 -10.09 43.95 3.03
N LEU A 518 -10.78 42.95 3.59
CA LEU A 518 -11.65 43.08 4.75
C LEU A 518 -10.86 43.43 6.01
N SER A 519 -9.65 42.88 6.21
CA SER A 519 -8.75 43.22 7.31
C SER A 519 -8.25 44.65 7.17
N ARG A 520 -7.92 45.10 5.95
CA ARG A 520 -7.57 46.52 5.69
C ARG A 520 -8.77 47.44 5.87
N ASN A 521 -9.97 47.01 5.50
CA ASN A 521 -11.20 47.75 5.78
C ASN A 521 -11.56 47.75 7.27
N LEU A 522 -11.27 46.67 8.01
CA LEU A 522 -11.42 46.56 9.47
C LEU A 522 -10.34 47.34 10.22
N GLU A 523 -9.11 47.43 9.72
CA GLU A 523 -8.08 48.34 10.23
C GLU A 523 -8.48 49.80 9.99
N ARG A 524 -9.08 50.09 8.82
CA ARG A 524 -9.63 51.41 8.53
C ARG A 524 -10.85 51.74 9.39
N LEU A 525 -11.71 50.75 9.65
CA LEU A 525 -12.83 50.84 10.61
C LEU A 525 -12.35 50.93 12.05
N SER A 526 -11.25 50.27 12.41
CA SER A 526 -10.57 50.32 13.71
C SER A 526 -9.93 51.68 13.94
N LEU A 527 -9.32 52.28 12.90
CA LEU A 527 -8.85 53.67 12.92
C LEU A 527 -10.01 54.66 13.02
N GLN A 528 -11.14 54.39 12.36
CA GLN A 528 -12.40 55.15 12.54
C GLN A 528 -13.02 54.92 13.93
N GLN A 529 -12.86 53.73 14.51
CA GLN A 529 -13.28 53.37 15.86
C GLN A 529 -12.42 54.04 16.92
N SER A 530 -11.13 54.22 16.67
CA SER A 530 -10.21 54.94 17.55
C SER A 530 -10.48 56.46 17.54
N ALA A 531 -10.89 57.00 16.38
CA ALA A 531 -11.39 58.37 16.27
C ALA A 531 -12.75 58.56 16.99
N THR A 532 -13.63 57.56 16.97
CA THR A 532 -14.90 57.60 17.72
C THR A 532 -14.75 57.24 19.20
N GLN A 533 -13.75 56.44 19.60
CA GLN A 533 -13.38 56.22 21.00
C GLN A 533 -12.76 57.47 21.64
N SER A 534 -11.95 58.24 20.90
CA SER A 534 -11.48 59.56 21.35
C SER A 534 -12.64 60.55 21.51
N MET A 535 -13.66 60.46 20.65
CA MET A 535 -14.90 61.24 20.76
C MET A 535 -15.77 60.77 21.93
N LEU A 536 -15.77 59.47 22.25
CA LEU A 536 -16.44 58.90 23.43
C LEU A 536 -15.71 59.20 24.73
N GLU A 537 -14.38 59.32 24.75
CA GLU A 537 -13.62 59.79 25.91
C GLU A 537 -13.88 61.28 26.19
N ALA A 538 -14.03 62.10 25.14
CA ALA A 538 -14.48 63.48 25.26
C ALA A 538 -15.93 63.60 25.76
N LEU A 539 -16.80 62.63 25.43
CA LEU A 539 -18.17 62.55 25.97
C LEU A 539 -18.22 61.96 27.38
N SER A 540 -17.31 61.05 27.73
CA SER A 540 -17.21 60.42 29.06
C SER A 540 -16.73 61.41 30.14
N GLY A 541 -15.92 62.41 29.76
CA GLY A 541 -15.60 63.57 30.62
C GLY A 541 -16.80 64.48 30.93
N SER A 542 -17.85 64.45 30.11
CA SER A 542 -19.07 65.26 30.26
C SER A 542 -20.21 64.56 31.00
N VAL A 543 -20.07 63.26 31.32
CA VAL A 543 -21.11 62.46 31.99
C VAL A 543 -20.75 62.18 33.46
N GLY A 544 -19.49 62.41 33.86
CA GLY A 544 -19.02 62.32 35.26
C GLY A 544 -19.63 63.34 36.23
N SER A 545 -20.30 64.40 35.76
CA SER A 545 -20.98 65.39 36.60
C SER A 545 -22.45 65.07 36.93
N LEU A 546 -22.95 63.89 36.57
CA LEU A 546 -24.29 63.39 36.92
C LEU A 546 -24.21 62.10 37.76
N GLN A 547 -23.18 61.97 38.59
CA GLN A 547 -22.94 60.79 39.43
C GLN A 547 -23.57 60.88 40.84
N SER A 548 -24.63 61.66 41.05
CA SER A 548 -25.24 61.83 42.38
C SER A 548 -26.73 61.49 42.41
N SER A 549 -27.08 60.23 42.13
CA SER A 549 -28.34 59.53 42.46
C SER A 549 -28.32 58.20 41.71
N ILE A 550 -27.83 57.08 42.23
CA ILE A 550 -28.52 56.15 43.15
C ILE A 550 -27.50 55.05 43.48
N ALA A 551 -27.49 54.61 44.74
CA ALA A 551 -26.51 53.70 45.30
C ALA A 551 -26.88 52.21 45.17
N ALA A 552 -25.84 51.38 44.97
CA ALA A 552 -25.63 49.97 45.37
C ALA A 552 -26.42 48.83 44.66
N PRO A 553 -25.95 47.56 44.71
CA PRO A 553 -24.57 47.07 44.56
C PRO A 553 -24.44 45.85 43.59
N GLN A 554 -23.19 45.56 43.18
CA GLN A 554 -22.58 44.26 42.85
C GLN A 554 -23.39 43.13 42.17
N SER A 555 -22.89 42.73 40.98
CA SER A 555 -22.72 41.34 40.48
C SER A 555 -21.71 41.46 39.33
N GLY A 556 -20.55 40.80 39.29
CA GLY A 556 -20.31 39.38 39.50
C GLY A 556 -19.82 38.84 38.15
N HIS A 557 -18.52 38.54 38.06
CA HIS A 557 -17.96 37.71 36.98
C HIS A 557 -18.71 36.37 36.96
N ASP A 558 -19.39 36.05 35.87
CA ASP A 558 -19.79 34.70 35.47
C ASP A 558 -20.26 34.73 34.00
N GLU A 559 -19.31 34.62 33.06
CA GLU A 559 -19.58 34.13 31.69
C GLU A 559 -19.03 32.70 31.52
N ASP A 560 -19.14 31.90 32.58
CA ASP A 560 -18.74 30.50 32.62
C ASP A 560 -19.94 29.62 32.98
N THR A 561 -21.10 29.85 32.36
CA THR A 561 -22.24 28.89 32.25
C THR A 561 -23.36 29.47 31.39
N ALA A 562 -23.15 29.55 30.07
CA ALA A 562 -24.27 29.73 29.13
C ALA A 562 -25.08 28.43 29.04
N ALA A 563 -25.96 28.25 30.02
CA ALA A 563 -27.10 27.35 30.07
C ALA A 563 -26.82 25.87 29.75
N GLU A 564 -26.87 25.03 30.79
CA GLU A 564 -27.17 23.60 30.65
C GLU A 564 -28.38 23.41 29.72
N ARG A 565 -28.11 23.15 28.45
CA ARG A 565 -29.13 22.67 27.51
C ARG A 565 -29.52 21.28 27.99
N LEU A 566 -30.60 21.19 28.76
CA LEU A 566 -31.06 19.98 29.41
C LEU A 566 -31.48 18.95 28.36
N LEU A 567 -30.53 18.12 27.95
CA LEU A 567 -30.84 16.85 27.30
C LEU A 567 -31.67 16.01 28.28
N PRO A 568 -32.68 15.25 27.79
CA PRO A 568 -33.36 14.27 28.61
C PRO A 568 -32.34 13.35 29.30
N PRO A 569 -32.52 12.99 30.60
CA PRO A 569 -31.49 12.29 31.38
C PRO A 569 -30.95 11.02 30.71
N ARG A 570 -31.83 10.26 30.04
CA ARG A 570 -31.45 9.04 29.30
C ARG A 570 -30.60 9.31 28.06
N VAL A 571 -30.81 10.44 27.39
CA VAL A 571 -30.02 10.84 26.21
C VAL A 571 -28.66 11.37 26.67
N ALA A 572 -28.63 12.17 27.75
CA ALA A 572 -27.40 12.66 28.35
C ALA A 572 -26.48 11.50 28.77
N GLU A 573 -27.04 10.44 29.38
CA GLU A 573 -26.30 9.26 29.83
C GLU A 573 -25.52 8.58 28.69
N HIS A 574 -26.09 8.49 27.48
CA HIS A 574 -25.40 7.92 26.32
C HIS A 574 -24.20 8.77 25.88
N PHE A 575 -24.34 10.10 25.88
CA PHE A 575 -23.24 11.01 25.54
C PHE A 575 -22.16 11.02 26.62
N ASP A 576 -22.55 11.07 27.90
CA ASP A 576 -21.61 11.08 29.01
C ASP A 576 -20.81 9.76 29.04
N ARG A 577 -21.45 8.62 28.80
CA ARG A 577 -20.76 7.33 28.66
C ARG A 577 -19.76 7.32 27.50
N ALA A 578 -20.10 7.91 26.35
CA ALA A 578 -19.19 8.02 25.22
C ALA A 578 -18.01 8.98 25.50
N LEU A 579 -18.25 10.12 26.14
CA LEU A 579 -17.20 11.08 26.50
C LEU A 579 -16.25 10.54 27.58
N VAL A 580 -16.78 9.82 28.57
CA VAL A 580 -15.97 9.11 29.58
C VAL A 580 -15.13 8.02 28.91
N ALA A 581 -15.71 7.25 27.98
CA ALA A 581 -14.95 6.25 27.21
C ALA A 581 -13.80 6.86 26.38
N VAL A 582 -14.01 7.99 25.71
CA VAL A 582 -12.97 8.64 24.91
C VAL A 582 -11.89 9.30 25.77
N SER A 583 -12.27 9.94 26.88
CA SER A 583 -11.32 10.54 27.82
C SER A 583 -10.46 9.52 28.56
N THR A 584 -11.03 8.37 28.92
CA THR A 584 -10.30 7.25 29.54
C THR A 584 -9.30 6.57 28.60
N LEU A 585 -9.57 6.57 27.28
CA LEU A 585 -8.60 6.16 26.26
C LEU A 585 -7.48 7.19 26.09
N GLY A 586 -7.79 8.48 26.25
CA GLY A 586 -6.84 9.57 26.11
C GLY A 586 -5.66 9.47 27.06
N GLY A 587 -5.88 9.30 28.37
CA GLY A 587 -4.83 9.09 29.39
C GLY A 587 -3.80 10.22 29.57
N ILE A 588 -3.63 11.10 28.58
CA ILE A 588 -2.62 12.15 28.47
C ILE A 588 -2.79 13.19 29.57
N ASP A 589 -4.02 13.51 29.99
CA ASP A 589 -4.24 14.50 31.05
C ASP A 589 -3.65 14.04 32.40
N ALA A 590 -3.66 12.73 32.67
CA ALA A 590 -3.02 12.16 33.84
C ALA A 590 -1.49 12.13 33.68
N GLU A 591 -0.99 11.84 32.48
CA GLU A 591 0.45 11.87 32.18
C GLU A 591 1.05 13.26 32.19
N LEU A 592 0.34 14.27 31.66
CA LEU A 592 0.71 15.67 31.73
C LEU A 592 0.73 16.12 33.19
N ARG A 593 -0.33 15.85 33.96
CA ARG A 593 -0.33 16.16 35.41
C ARG A 593 0.82 15.48 36.16
N ALA A 594 1.12 14.22 35.87
CA ALA A 594 2.25 13.51 36.46
C ALA A 594 3.61 14.08 36.01
N ALA A 595 3.74 14.48 34.74
CA ALA A 595 4.94 15.09 34.18
C ALA A 595 5.20 16.50 34.71
N PHE A 596 4.16 17.27 35.01
CA PHE A 596 4.27 18.58 35.65
C PHE A 596 4.48 18.46 37.18
N ALA A 597 4.04 17.36 37.81
CA ALA A 597 4.31 17.06 39.22
C ALA A 597 5.73 16.49 39.45
N ASP A 598 6.27 15.71 38.51
CA ASP A 598 7.68 15.26 38.47
C ASP A 598 8.32 15.58 37.09
N PRO A 599 8.88 16.80 36.93
CA PRO A 599 9.51 17.23 35.68
C PRO A 599 10.71 16.39 35.24
N GLY A 600 11.30 15.63 36.17
CA GLY A 600 12.46 14.78 35.93
C GLY A 600 12.08 13.51 35.18
N SER A 601 11.73 12.46 35.93
CA SER A 601 11.56 11.12 35.36
C SER A 601 10.27 10.98 34.55
N ALA A 602 9.16 11.56 35.03
CA ALA A 602 7.88 11.55 34.33
C ALA A 602 7.88 12.52 33.13
N GLY A 603 8.41 13.73 33.31
CA GLY A 603 8.53 14.72 32.23
C GLY A 603 9.40 14.28 31.05
N THR A 604 10.51 13.57 31.30
CA THR A 604 11.38 13.06 30.22
C THR A 604 10.74 11.89 29.47
N ARG A 605 10.01 11.00 30.18
CA ARG A 605 9.23 9.92 29.57
C ARG A 605 8.12 10.45 28.68
N LEU A 606 7.38 11.47 29.14
CA LEU A 606 6.34 12.10 28.34
C LEU A 606 6.91 12.79 27.09
N ARG A 607 8.05 13.50 27.19
CA ARG A 607 8.71 14.12 26.02
C ARG A 607 9.16 13.10 24.97
N ARG A 608 9.78 11.99 25.39
CA ARG A 608 10.17 10.89 24.48
C ARG A 608 8.94 10.23 23.83
N ARG A 609 7.82 10.21 24.54
CA ARG A 609 6.55 9.65 24.06
C ARG A 609 5.81 10.56 23.09
N LEU A 610 5.72 11.86 23.37
CA LEU A 610 5.13 12.83 22.46
C LEU A 610 5.95 13.00 21.17
N ALA A 611 7.24 12.66 21.21
CA ALA A 611 8.07 12.56 20.00
C ALA A 611 7.74 11.34 19.11
N SER A 612 6.94 10.38 19.59
CA SER A 612 6.49 9.26 18.76
C SER A 612 5.30 9.67 17.90
N ARG A 613 5.46 9.51 16.59
CA ARG A 613 4.42 9.85 15.60
C ARG A 613 3.11 9.09 15.83
N GLU A 614 3.21 7.83 16.24
CA GLU A 614 2.06 6.95 16.49
C GLU A 614 1.21 7.37 17.69
N LEU A 615 1.84 7.94 18.73
CA LEU A 615 1.10 8.47 19.89
C LEU A 615 0.45 9.80 19.52
N PHE A 616 1.18 10.69 18.83
CA PHE A 616 0.66 11.99 18.41
C PHE A 616 -0.56 11.84 17.49
N GLU A 617 -0.50 10.95 16.50
CA GLU A 617 -1.63 10.65 15.61
C GLU A 617 -2.83 10.12 16.41
N ALA A 618 -2.61 9.23 17.38
CA ALA A 618 -3.68 8.66 18.18
C ALA A 618 -4.29 9.66 19.18
N VAL A 619 -3.48 10.53 19.79
CA VAL A 619 -3.96 11.69 20.56
C VAL A 619 -4.86 12.56 19.68
N GLY A 620 -4.41 12.86 18.46
CA GLY A 620 -5.18 13.64 17.49
C GLY A 620 -6.54 13.01 17.19
N VAL A 621 -6.57 11.69 16.97
CA VAL A 621 -7.82 10.94 16.74
C VAL A 621 -8.74 10.98 17.97
N ALA A 622 -8.21 10.82 19.19
CA ALA A 622 -9.00 10.88 20.41
C ALA A 622 -9.61 12.28 20.65
N ILE A 623 -8.85 13.35 20.39
CA ILE A 623 -9.33 14.75 20.49
C ILE A 623 -10.42 15.02 19.44
N LEU A 624 -10.20 14.61 18.20
CA LEU A 624 -11.20 14.78 17.13
C LEU A 624 -12.48 14.00 17.43
N LEU A 625 -12.35 12.78 17.95
CA LEU A 625 -13.49 11.95 18.33
C LEU A 625 -14.27 12.54 19.51
N ARG A 626 -13.57 13.06 20.53
CA ARG A 626 -14.21 13.79 21.64
C ARG A 626 -14.98 15.00 21.11
N LYS A 627 -14.35 15.80 20.25
CA LYS A 627 -14.99 17.00 19.67
C LYS A 627 -16.18 16.64 18.80
N LEU A 628 -16.13 15.53 18.08
CA LEU A 628 -17.23 15.00 17.29
C LEU A 628 -18.42 14.62 18.18
N VAL A 629 -18.18 13.91 19.28
CA VAL A 629 -19.23 13.53 20.26
C VAL A 629 -19.82 14.77 20.94
N GLU A 630 -19.01 15.76 21.32
CA GLU A 630 -19.48 17.03 21.90
C GLU A 630 -20.34 17.83 20.90
N THR A 631 -19.92 17.87 19.63
CA THR A 631 -20.67 18.56 18.57
C THR A 631 -21.98 17.84 18.27
N PHE A 632 -21.98 16.51 18.25
CA PHE A 632 -23.18 15.69 18.10
C PHE A 632 -24.16 15.92 19.27
N ARG A 633 -23.65 15.93 20.52
CA ARG A 633 -24.42 16.26 21.72
C ARG A 633 -25.09 17.64 21.61
N SER A 634 -24.32 18.66 21.24
CA SER A 634 -24.85 20.02 21.09
C SER A 634 -25.94 20.08 20.02
N ARG A 635 -25.73 19.45 18.86
CA ARG A 635 -26.71 19.46 17.77
C ARG A 635 -28.00 18.73 18.12
N VAL A 636 -27.91 17.62 18.87
CA VAL A 636 -29.10 16.90 19.37
C VAL A 636 -29.83 17.74 20.42
N ALA A 637 -29.11 18.46 21.29
CA ALA A 637 -29.73 19.36 22.26
C ALA A 637 -30.48 20.51 21.57
N ASP A 638 -29.85 21.14 20.56
CA ASP A 638 -30.46 22.20 19.76
C ASP A 638 -31.72 21.69 19.03
N TYR A 639 -31.65 20.48 18.46
CA TYR A 639 -32.80 19.83 17.82
C TYR A 639 -33.98 19.63 18.79
N ILE A 640 -33.73 19.07 19.99
CA ILE A 640 -34.79 18.82 20.98
C ILE A 640 -35.43 20.14 21.42
N GLN A 641 -34.62 21.17 21.65
CA GLN A 641 -35.12 22.49 22.05
C GLN A 641 -36.00 23.11 20.94
N ASN A 642 -35.57 23.02 19.68
CA ASN A 642 -36.34 23.52 18.54
C ASN A 642 -37.67 22.78 18.36
N VAL A 643 -37.70 21.46 18.58
CA VAL A 643 -38.94 20.67 18.53
C VAL A 643 -39.86 21.03 19.70
N GLN A 644 -39.34 21.20 20.91
CA GLN A 644 -40.14 21.58 22.09
C GLN A 644 -40.73 22.98 21.97
N LEU A 645 -39.98 23.94 21.42
CA LEU A 645 -40.45 25.31 21.14
C LEU A 645 -41.54 25.31 20.05
N ALA A 646 -41.41 24.47 19.03
CA ALA A 646 -42.36 24.39 17.92
C ALA A 646 -43.67 23.65 18.27
N SER A 647 -43.64 22.71 19.22
CA SER A 647 -44.74 21.75 19.43
C SER A 647 -45.62 21.97 20.67
N GLY A 648 -45.54 23.12 21.36
CA GLY A 648 -46.46 23.54 22.43
C GLY A 648 -47.19 22.43 23.23
N HIS A 649 -46.65 22.02 24.38
CA HIS A 649 -47.22 21.06 25.35
C HIS A 649 -47.67 19.66 24.85
N ARG A 650 -47.68 19.36 23.54
CA ARG A 650 -47.83 18.00 22.99
C ARG A 650 -46.97 17.79 21.74
N PRO A 651 -45.83 17.10 21.85
CA PRO A 651 -44.92 16.88 20.72
C PRO A 651 -45.53 15.92 19.69
N VAL A 652 -46.15 16.45 18.64
CA VAL A 652 -46.35 15.70 17.39
C VAL A 652 -45.13 15.96 16.53
N VAL A 653 -44.18 15.01 16.53
CA VAL A 653 -42.99 15.07 15.69
C VAL A 653 -43.41 14.95 14.23
N SER A 654 -43.18 16.01 13.45
CA SER A 654 -43.43 15.98 12.01
C SER A 654 -42.43 15.07 11.29
N ARG A 655 -42.81 14.54 10.13
CA ARG A 655 -41.92 13.73 9.29
C ARG A 655 -40.62 14.47 8.93
N ALA A 656 -40.68 15.79 8.74
CA ALA A 656 -39.52 16.62 8.46
C ALA A 656 -38.55 16.69 9.66
N GLN A 657 -39.06 16.81 10.88
CA GLN A 657 -38.25 16.79 12.11
C GLN A 657 -37.62 15.41 12.35
N GLU A 658 -38.30 14.31 12.01
CA GLU A 658 -37.72 12.97 12.12
C GLU A 658 -36.61 12.74 11.08
N GLU A 659 -36.76 13.28 9.87
CA GLU A 659 -35.73 13.26 8.82
C GLU A 659 -34.51 14.11 9.19
N GLU A 660 -34.70 15.25 9.86
CA GLU A 660 -33.63 16.09 10.39
C GLU A 660 -32.80 15.34 11.45
N LEU A 661 -33.44 14.66 12.42
CA LEU A 661 -32.72 13.85 13.41
C LEU A 661 -31.95 12.70 12.76
N ARG A 662 -32.54 12.02 11.76
CA ARG A 662 -31.83 11.00 10.96
C ARG A 662 -30.62 11.56 10.23
N LEU A 663 -30.70 12.79 9.74
CA LEU A 663 -29.58 13.45 9.07
C LEU A 663 -28.45 13.75 10.06
N ILE A 664 -28.77 14.25 11.26
CA ILE A 664 -27.78 14.48 12.33
C ILE A 664 -27.08 13.17 12.69
N CYS A 665 -27.83 12.08 12.92
CA CYS A 665 -27.27 10.77 13.25
C CYS A 665 -26.39 10.19 12.12
N ARG A 666 -26.83 10.25 10.86
CA ARG A 666 -26.03 9.78 9.71
C ARG A 666 -24.75 10.58 9.50
N THR A 667 -24.80 11.89 9.75
CA THR A 667 -23.62 12.74 9.64
C THR A 667 -22.58 12.39 10.70
N TYR A 668 -23.02 12.10 11.94
CA TYR A 668 -22.14 11.57 12.99
C TYR A 668 -21.53 10.22 12.59
N GLU A 669 -22.35 9.26 12.14
CA GLU A 669 -21.88 7.93 11.72
C GLU A 669 -20.84 8.01 10.60
N ALA A 670 -21.15 8.72 9.51
CA ALA A 670 -20.24 8.87 8.38
C ALA A 670 -18.91 9.55 8.78
N THR A 671 -18.98 10.55 9.67
CA THR A 671 -17.78 11.24 10.16
C THR A 671 -16.98 10.36 11.13
N ALA A 672 -17.64 9.56 11.97
CA ALA A 672 -16.99 8.64 12.89
C ALA A 672 -16.36 7.44 12.17
N GLU A 673 -16.98 6.94 11.09
CA GLU A 673 -16.42 5.89 10.22
C GLU A 673 -15.18 6.34 9.46
N ALA A 674 -15.12 7.62 9.08
CA ALA A 674 -13.95 8.21 8.42
C ALA A 674 -12.75 8.41 9.37
N LEU A 675 -12.95 8.35 10.69
CA LEU A 675 -11.86 8.45 11.66
C LEU A 675 -11.14 7.09 11.78
N PRO A 676 -9.79 7.07 11.79
CA PRO A 676 -9.04 5.83 11.89
C PRO A 676 -9.02 5.31 13.34
N LEU A 677 -10.16 4.77 13.81
CA LEU A 677 -10.36 4.30 15.19
C LEU A 677 -9.36 3.22 15.63
N LEU A 678 -8.79 2.46 14.68
CA LEU A 678 -7.70 1.50 14.91
C LEU A 678 -6.43 2.16 15.47
N ARG A 679 -6.22 3.47 15.24
CA ARG A 679 -5.09 4.21 15.80
C ARG A 679 -5.24 4.48 17.29
N LEU A 680 -6.44 4.40 17.86
CA LEU A 680 -6.64 4.50 19.31
C LEU A 680 -6.01 3.31 20.08
N GLU A 681 -5.61 2.24 19.37
CA GLU A 681 -4.89 1.10 19.96
C GLU A 681 -3.53 1.51 20.55
N SER A 682 -2.83 2.46 19.92
CA SER A 682 -1.52 2.92 20.42
C SER A 682 -1.65 3.72 21.73
N LEU A 683 -2.80 4.36 21.98
CA LEU A 683 -3.10 5.00 23.27
C LEU A 683 -3.37 3.98 24.38
N ALA A 684 -4.17 2.95 24.08
CA ALA A 684 -4.50 1.89 25.03
C ALA A 684 -3.27 1.04 25.44
N LEU A 685 -2.30 0.88 24.52
CA LEU A 685 -1.03 0.22 24.77
C LEU A 685 -0.02 1.11 25.54
N SER A 686 -0.27 2.42 25.61
CA SER A 686 0.66 3.41 26.15
C SER A 686 0.24 4.03 27.49
N ALA A 687 -0.81 3.58 28.19
CA ALA A 687 -1.05 4.08 29.55
C ALA A 687 0.08 3.64 30.52
N PRO A 688 0.54 4.48 31.49
CA PRO A 688 1.59 4.10 32.42
C PRO A 688 1.00 3.30 33.59
N ALA A 689 1.70 2.22 33.98
CA ALA A 689 1.65 1.72 35.34
C ALA A 689 3.08 1.66 35.87
N ALA A 690 3.29 2.25 37.04
CA ALA A 690 4.49 2.03 37.83
C ALA A 690 4.56 0.54 38.17
N GLY A 691 5.49 -0.16 37.50
CA GLY A 691 6.05 -1.45 37.91
C GLY A 691 5.07 -2.51 38.42
N GLN A 692 4.36 -3.19 37.52
CA GLN A 692 3.94 -4.60 37.62
C GLN A 692 3.17 -5.02 36.36
N SER A 693 3.88 -5.49 35.33
CA SER A 693 3.28 -6.04 34.11
C SER A 693 2.73 -7.45 34.34
N GLY A 694 1.54 -7.55 34.95
CA GLY A 694 0.82 -8.82 35.16
C GLY A 694 -0.31 -9.05 34.13
N PRO A 695 -0.76 -10.31 33.94
CA PRO A 695 -1.88 -10.67 33.04
C PRO A 695 -3.21 -9.96 33.38
N VAL A 696 -3.39 -9.50 34.62
CA VAL A 696 -4.55 -8.72 35.08
C VAL A 696 -4.64 -7.34 34.41
N GLU A 697 -3.51 -6.72 34.07
CA GLU A 697 -3.49 -5.42 33.40
C GLU A 697 -3.90 -5.52 31.93
N LEU A 698 -3.43 -6.55 31.22
CA LEU A 698 -3.83 -6.80 29.84
C LEU A 698 -5.33 -7.04 29.73
N ALA A 699 -5.92 -7.76 30.69
CA ALA A 699 -7.36 -7.94 30.80
C ALA A 699 -8.10 -6.62 31.07
N THR A 700 -7.56 -5.76 31.94
CA THR A 700 -8.15 -4.43 32.24
C THR A 700 -8.09 -3.50 31.02
N ARG A 701 -7.02 -3.56 30.21
CA ARG A 701 -6.86 -2.78 28.97
C ARG A 701 -7.81 -3.26 27.87
N ALA A 702 -7.91 -4.58 27.67
CA ALA A 702 -8.86 -5.18 26.73
C ALA A 702 -10.32 -4.84 27.11
N ARG A 703 -10.62 -4.81 28.41
CA ARG A 703 -11.93 -4.40 28.93
C ARG A 703 -12.23 -2.92 28.65
N ARG A 704 -11.32 -1.99 28.97
CA ARG A 704 -11.49 -0.55 28.66
C ARG A 704 -11.68 -0.30 27.16
N ARG A 705 -10.96 -1.05 26.31
CA ARG A 705 -11.15 -1.03 24.85
C ARG A 705 -12.55 -1.49 24.45
N SER A 706 -13.00 -2.65 24.95
CA SER A 706 -14.33 -3.19 24.65
C SER A 706 -15.44 -2.24 25.13
N GLU A 707 -15.25 -1.61 26.29
CA GLU A 707 -16.17 -0.61 26.83
C GLU A 707 -16.23 0.65 25.96
N ALA A 708 -15.08 1.15 25.48
CA ALA A 708 -15.04 2.34 24.65
C ALA A 708 -15.58 2.12 23.23
N VAL A 709 -15.20 1.00 22.60
CA VAL A 709 -15.76 0.60 21.30
C VAL A 709 -17.28 0.37 21.43
N GLY A 710 -17.74 -0.30 22.49
CA GLY A 710 -19.16 -0.51 22.75
C GLY A 710 -19.94 0.80 23.00
N ALA A 711 -19.34 1.75 23.72
CA ALA A 711 -19.94 3.06 23.99
C ALA A 711 -20.09 3.92 22.73
N LEU A 712 -19.17 3.79 21.77
CA LEU A 712 -19.18 4.55 20.51
C LEU A 712 -19.97 3.85 19.41
N SER A 713 -19.88 2.51 19.33
CA SER A 713 -20.62 1.70 18.34
C SER A 713 -22.12 1.78 18.63
N GLY A 714 -22.89 2.24 17.64
CA GLY A 714 -24.34 2.40 17.76
C GLY A 714 -24.78 3.55 18.66
N LEU A 715 -23.91 4.53 18.97
CA LEU A 715 -24.30 5.73 19.73
C LEU A 715 -25.43 6.50 19.03
N SER A 716 -25.29 6.71 17.72
CA SER A 716 -26.30 7.32 16.83
C SER A 716 -27.67 6.64 16.94
N GLN A 717 -27.71 5.31 16.85
CA GLN A 717 -28.94 4.53 16.92
C GLN A 717 -29.58 4.63 18.31
N ARG A 718 -28.79 4.47 19.39
CA ARG A 718 -29.28 4.62 20.77
C ARG A 718 -29.84 6.02 21.05
N VAL A 719 -29.16 7.05 20.55
CA VAL A 719 -29.62 8.44 20.67
C VAL A 719 -30.90 8.63 19.86
N PHE A 720 -30.98 8.13 18.62
CA PHE A 720 -32.18 8.20 17.79
C PHE A 720 -33.39 7.55 18.46
N ASP A 721 -33.24 6.30 18.94
CA ASP A 721 -34.32 5.54 19.58
C ASP A 721 -34.77 6.20 20.89
N THR A 722 -33.83 6.72 21.69
CA THR A 722 -34.14 7.37 22.97
C THR A 722 -34.79 8.74 22.78
N VAL A 723 -34.34 9.53 21.79
CA VAL A 723 -34.93 10.84 21.47
C VAL A 723 -36.33 10.67 20.87
N THR A 724 -36.50 9.72 19.94
CA THR A 724 -37.84 9.44 19.38
C THR A 724 -38.80 8.88 20.42
N ALA A 725 -38.35 8.04 21.34
CA ALA A 725 -39.15 7.58 22.47
C ALA A 725 -39.52 8.74 23.43
N ALA A 726 -38.58 9.63 23.75
CA ALA A 726 -38.81 10.77 24.63
C ALA A 726 -39.72 11.86 24.02
N LEU A 727 -39.85 11.91 22.69
CA LEU A 727 -40.74 12.82 21.99
C LEU A 727 -42.12 12.20 21.66
N ARG A 728 -42.30 10.89 21.81
CA ARG A 728 -43.56 10.17 21.52
C ARG A 728 -44.32 9.75 22.78
N GLY A 729 -43.64 9.62 23.92
CA GLY A 729 -44.24 9.43 25.25
C GLY A 729 -44.42 10.77 25.95
#